data_AF-A0A5N6J5B8-F1
#
_entry.id   AF-A0A5N6J5B8-F1
#
_cell.length_a   1.000
_cell.length_b   1.000
_cell.length_c   1.000
_cell.angle_alpha   90.00
_cell.angle_beta   90.00
_cell.angle_gamma   90.00
#
_symmetry.space_group_name_H-M   'P 1'
#
loop_
_entity.id
_entity.type
_entity.pdbx_description
1 polymer ?
#
loop_
_entity_poly.entity_id
_entity_poly.type
_entity_poly.pdbx_seq_one_letter_code
_entity_poly.pdbx_strand_id
1 'polypeptide(L)'
;MASNQRTSVLFLANSEHGQTNIILAITHELLVRGDVDVHIGSFPALERRIDKLLADNASAYDGSFRSRIHFHPIRGPSNTDVFIRTGKRGAFHPPGYHGAVLGFQSLCEDIWGWTEEEYVDIYNCCVEIIKTVQPSVIAADFFFLQGRDAAYNTGYTAILINTTSLTHIVLGLQSQSAALWKYPLPGTGFPYPLPWQLVPLNALAVIKTAKMYHGSGRRREIREWRIRHKIHGRFPFADAWRPDRFHLSPALKELDWPMDVPDNILPCGPILLPTASVHKQDPELASWLQRAPTILVNLGTLYAPDPKVAENIATGLKLFLDSWKGEKIHILWKLPKHPHDEDDVYSRSIEPLRQETETDRVRIHSWFSVEPMAMLQTGQIACSVHHGGANSWYEAIQNGVPHVVLPAWQDCYENAARAEWLGIGVYGNKTRAPNINGRELSKALLKVMSDRSYKEKALDLSKLCQKKEGRVAAAEKIVELARNPDLMAMHIPDVKIGDSQCQLSEIRNRSGMTLQSAQLPPPEGKPTAKPFLNDLAEAVLMTALCNTWSILPLLGYSLLLVPRLRFLVLVYLIYIKYIAKAHEKGTLSLRNDSFRTSWIWKTYASYFPLRLYRSASLSPQKKYIFGYHPHGVAIRGAVGAFAADVAGFSQLFPGITNTLLMKDSVFYQPLLREYLLSAGLSGVSRKSCIRHLTRGGHDGRGMGRAITITVGGSREYNVARPGTMEVVIKIRKGFIRIAVETGADIVPVVAFGENELFDRVDVTSKSVLSITARAWEWFVGHKVAFSIGRFNIFCPYRKPLNVVVGNPIPVTQQRWDPDEKYIDQLHQQYMRELERLWDSWKDTFGTDKLVKFEVVE
;
A
#
# COMPACT_ATOMS: atom_id res chain seq x y z
N MET A 1 -20.67 5.34 -28.37
CA MET A 1 -19.91 4.99 -29.59
C MET A 1 -18.50 4.64 -29.17
N ALA A 2 -18.20 3.36 -28.92
CA ALA A 2 -16.84 2.90 -28.64
C ALA A 2 -16.26 2.43 -29.97
N SER A 3 -15.37 3.23 -30.57
CA SER A 3 -14.64 2.82 -31.75
C SER A 3 -13.79 1.59 -31.43
N ASN A 4 -13.65 0.73 -32.42
CA ASN A 4 -12.96 -0.55 -32.50
C ASN A 4 -11.44 -0.47 -32.21
N GLN A 5 -11.04 0.16 -31.10
CA GLN A 5 -9.63 0.39 -30.75
C GLN A 5 -9.06 -0.90 -30.15
N ARG A 6 -8.01 -1.43 -30.78
CA ARG A 6 -7.28 -2.61 -30.29
C ARG A 6 -6.77 -2.37 -28.87
N THR A 7 -6.74 -3.43 -28.06
CA THR A 7 -6.14 -3.37 -26.72
C THR A 7 -4.67 -2.99 -26.85
N SER A 8 -4.26 -1.93 -26.17
CA SER A 8 -2.88 -1.43 -26.21
C SER A 8 -2.26 -1.41 -24.81
N VAL A 9 -1.00 -1.87 -24.73
CA VAL A 9 -0.23 -1.92 -23.48
C VAL A 9 0.98 -1.00 -23.62
N LEU A 10 1.15 -0.06 -22.70
CA LEU A 10 2.34 0.78 -22.61
C LEU A 10 3.24 0.31 -21.45
N PHE A 11 4.44 -0.14 -21.78
CA PHE A 11 5.51 -0.36 -20.82
C PHE A 11 6.31 0.93 -20.61
N LEU A 12 6.55 1.31 -19.35
CA LEU A 12 7.46 2.41 -18.99
C LEU A 12 8.58 1.86 -18.10
N ALA A 13 9.81 1.94 -18.57
CA ALA A 13 10.95 1.38 -17.83
C ALA A 13 12.29 2.04 -18.17
N ASN A 14 13.26 1.87 -17.26
CA ASN A 14 14.66 2.13 -17.57
C ASN A 14 15.20 1.14 -18.63
N SER A 15 16.48 1.27 -19.00
CA SER A 15 17.13 0.43 -20.02
C SER A 15 18.01 -0.70 -19.47
N GLU A 16 18.17 -0.82 -18.14
CA GLU A 16 19.04 -1.85 -17.56
C GLU A 16 18.54 -3.26 -17.84
N HIS A 17 19.47 -4.18 -18.12
CA HIS A 17 19.17 -5.58 -18.41
C HIS A 17 18.41 -6.26 -17.27
N GLY A 18 18.81 -5.97 -16.02
CA GLY A 18 18.15 -6.47 -14.82
C GLY A 18 16.65 -6.19 -14.77
N GLN A 19 16.25 -5.00 -15.22
CA GLN A 19 14.86 -4.53 -15.18
C GLN A 19 14.07 -4.93 -16.44
N THR A 20 14.69 -4.77 -17.61
CA THR A 20 13.99 -4.88 -18.91
C THR A 20 13.86 -6.30 -19.44
N ASN A 21 14.62 -7.29 -18.94
CA ASN A 21 14.45 -8.70 -19.35
C ASN A 21 13.00 -9.19 -19.16
N ILE A 22 12.36 -8.79 -18.06
CA ILE A 22 10.98 -9.15 -17.75
C ILE A 22 10.01 -8.50 -18.75
N ILE A 23 10.23 -7.22 -19.08
CA ILE A 23 9.41 -6.48 -20.04
C ILE A 23 9.54 -7.08 -21.44
N LEU A 24 10.76 -7.40 -21.86
CA LEU A 24 11.03 -8.04 -23.15
C LEU A 24 10.41 -9.45 -23.21
N ALA A 25 10.47 -10.22 -22.13
CA ALA A 25 9.83 -11.53 -22.04
C ALA A 25 8.31 -11.46 -22.19
N ILE A 26 7.67 -10.48 -21.51
CA ILE A 26 6.23 -10.25 -21.61
C ILE A 26 5.87 -9.70 -23.00
N THR A 27 6.70 -8.81 -23.56
CA THR A 27 6.53 -8.26 -24.91
C THR A 27 6.48 -9.37 -25.95
N HIS A 28 7.41 -10.33 -25.89
CA HIS A 28 7.39 -11.50 -26.76
C HIS A 28 6.04 -12.20 -26.71
N GLU A 29 5.53 -12.49 -25.52
CA GLU A 29 4.27 -13.21 -25.35
C GLU A 29 3.05 -12.43 -25.87
N LEU A 30 2.99 -11.12 -25.60
CA LEU A 30 1.94 -10.26 -26.14
C LEU A 30 1.97 -10.21 -27.67
N LEU A 31 3.16 -10.29 -28.28
CA LEU A 31 3.29 -10.35 -29.73
C LEU A 31 2.87 -11.70 -30.31
N VAL A 32 3.23 -12.81 -29.65
CA VAL A 32 2.79 -14.18 -30.01
C VAL A 32 1.26 -14.30 -29.98
N ARG A 33 0.60 -13.68 -29.00
CA ARG A 33 -0.87 -13.63 -28.92
C ARG A 33 -1.58 -13.00 -30.12
N GLY A 34 -0.93 -12.06 -30.81
CA GLY A 34 -1.45 -11.47 -32.05
C GLY A 34 -2.54 -10.40 -31.92
N ASP A 35 -3.06 -10.13 -30.71
CA ASP A 35 -4.25 -9.28 -30.51
C ASP A 35 -4.05 -8.03 -29.63
N VAL A 36 -2.79 -7.67 -29.37
CA VAL A 36 -2.39 -6.53 -28.55
C VAL A 36 -1.37 -5.68 -29.29
N ASP A 37 -1.53 -4.36 -29.20
CA ASP A 37 -0.53 -3.38 -29.61
C ASP A 37 0.39 -3.07 -28.41
N VAL A 38 1.69 -3.27 -28.59
CA VAL A 38 2.70 -3.15 -27.54
C VAL A 38 3.53 -1.88 -27.77
N HIS A 39 3.46 -0.97 -26.82
CA HIS A 39 4.25 0.25 -26.78
C HIS A 39 5.29 0.17 -25.67
N ILE A 40 6.53 0.56 -25.94
CA ILE A 40 7.62 0.56 -24.96
C ILE A 40 8.23 1.96 -24.91
N GLY A 41 7.99 2.67 -23.81
CA GLY A 41 8.71 3.89 -23.45
C GLY A 41 9.95 3.56 -22.63
N SER A 42 11.14 3.74 -23.22
CA SER A 42 12.42 3.50 -22.55
C SER A 42 13.57 4.28 -23.22
N PHE A 43 14.76 4.22 -22.65
CA PHE A 43 15.95 4.90 -23.19
C PHE A 43 16.47 4.19 -24.46
N PRO A 44 17.09 4.92 -25.42
CA PRO A 44 17.49 4.39 -26.72
C PRO A 44 18.33 3.10 -26.70
N ALA A 45 19.10 2.88 -25.62
CA ALA A 45 19.89 1.65 -25.45
C ALA A 45 19.06 0.36 -25.49
N LEU A 46 17.75 0.41 -25.18
CA LEU A 46 16.87 -0.76 -25.20
C LEU A 46 16.46 -1.19 -26.62
N GLU A 47 16.44 -0.28 -27.59
CA GLU A 47 15.91 -0.52 -28.94
C GLU A 47 16.62 -1.69 -29.64
N ARG A 48 17.95 -1.71 -29.61
CA ARG A 48 18.76 -2.82 -30.19
C ARG A 48 18.41 -4.18 -29.61
N ARG A 49 17.98 -4.22 -28.35
CA ARG A 49 17.61 -5.46 -27.65
C ARG A 49 16.22 -5.93 -28.04
N ILE A 50 15.31 -5.00 -28.33
CA ILE A 50 14.01 -5.31 -28.93
C ILE A 50 14.25 -5.92 -30.31
N ASP A 51 15.08 -5.29 -31.15
CA ASP A 51 15.36 -5.82 -32.50
C ASP A 51 15.97 -7.22 -32.46
N LYS A 52 16.92 -7.46 -31.56
CA LYS A 52 17.50 -8.79 -31.35
C LYS A 52 16.45 -9.81 -30.90
N LEU A 53 15.63 -9.49 -29.90
CA LEU A 53 14.52 -10.36 -29.46
C LEU A 53 13.61 -10.74 -30.63
N LEU A 54 13.26 -9.76 -31.47
CA LEU A 54 12.37 -9.95 -32.60
C LEU A 54 13.02 -10.78 -33.71
N ALA A 55 14.30 -10.55 -34.01
CA ALA A 55 15.05 -11.31 -35.01
C ALA A 55 15.27 -12.77 -34.57
N ASP A 56 15.64 -12.98 -33.32
CA ASP A 56 15.93 -14.32 -32.79
C ASP A 56 14.70 -15.22 -32.77
N ASN A 57 13.52 -14.63 -32.55
CA ASN A 57 12.25 -15.32 -32.39
C ASN A 57 11.25 -15.04 -33.53
N ALA A 58 11.71 -14.58 -34.69
CA ALA A 58 10.84 -14.15 -35.79
C ALA A 58 9.79 -15.21 -36.22
N SER A 59 10.15 -16.50 -36.12
CA SER A 59 9.26 -17.62 -36.46
C SER A 59 8.10 -17.81 -35.48
N ALA A 60 8.12 -17.18 -34.30
CA ALA A 60 7.07 -17.28 -33.31
C ALA A 60 5.93 -16.27 -33.53
N TYR A 61 6.12 -15.27 -34.39
CA TYR A 61 5.17 -14.18 -34.56
C TYR A 61 4.37 -14.31 -35.87
N ASP A 62 3.12 -13.84 -35.86
CA ASP A 62 2.36 -13.64 -37.09
C ASP A 62 2.98 -12.54 -37.98
N GLY A 63 2.63 -12.48 -39.27
CA GLY A 63 3.20 -11.50 -40.20
C GLY A 63 2.90 -10.02 -39.88
N SER A 64 1.99 -9.73 -38.94
CA SER A 64 1.60 -8.38 -38.55
C SER A 64 2.39 -7.81 -37.37
N PHE A 65 3.22 -8.60 -36.69
CA PHE A 65 3.86 -8.21 -35.42
C PHE A 65 4.63 -6.90 -35.48
N ARG A 66 5.30 -6.60 -36.60
CA ARG A 66 6.05 -5.35 -36.81
C ARG A 66 5.16 -4.11 -36.78
N SER A 67 3.89 -4.23 -37.15
CA SER A 67 2.91 -3.15 -37.07
C SER A 67 2.34 -2.93 -35.67
N ARG A 68 2.58 -3.88 -34.75
CA ARG A 68 2.02 -3.90 -33.39
C ARG A 68 3.03 -3.56 -32.30
N ILE A 69 4.32 -3.49 -32.61
CA ILE A 69 5.36 -3.09 -31.65
C ILE A 69 5.86 -1.69 -31.96
N HIS A 70 5.86 -0.83 -30.94
CA HIS A 70 6.22 0.58 -31.07
C HIS A 70 7.20 0.96 -29.96
N PHE A 71 8.36 1.46 -30.34
CA PHE A 71 9.35 1.99 -29.41
C PHE A 71 9.22 3.52 -29.33
N HIS A 72 9.20 4.04 -28.10
CA HIS A 72 9.12 5.46 -27.80
C HIS A 72 10.36 5.87 -27.00
N PRO A 73 11.36 6.53 -27.63
CA PRO A 73 12.60 6.87 -26.96
C PRO A 73 12.38 7.93 -25.88
N ILE A 74 12.86 7.65 -24.67
CA ILE A 74 12.87 8.58 -23.54
C ILE A 74 14.18 9.37 -23.57
N ARG A 75 14.05 10.70 -23.48
CA ARG A 75 15.17 11.64 -23.39
C ARG A 75 15.73 11.73 -21.97
N GLY A 76 17.00 12.11 -21.86
CA GLY A 76 17.72 12.21 -20.59
C GLY A 76 18.53 10.95 -20.24
N PRO A 77 19.22 10.94 -19.08
CA PRO A 77 20.08 9.82 -18.68
C PRO A 77 19.29 8.67 -18.05
N SER A 78 19.67 7.45 -18.41
CA SER A 78 19.21 6.23 -17.76
C SER A 78 19.79 6.09 -16.35
N ASN A 79 19.28 5.13 -15.56
CA ASN A 79 19.89 4.76 -14.27
C ASN A 79 21.37 4.39 -14.40
N THR A 80 21.74 3.66 -15.46
CA THR A 80 23.13 3.32 -15.74
C THR A 80 23.98 4.56 -15.96
N ASP A 81 23.51 5.52 -16.77
CA ASP A 81 24.23 6.76 -17.04
C ASP A 81 24.44 7.57 -15.76
N VAL A 82 23.39 7.66 -14.93
CA VAL A 82 23.43 8.32 -13.62
C VAL A 82 24.41 7.62 -12.68
N PHE A 83 24.39 6.28 -12.62
CA PHE A 83 25.27 5.52 -11.76
C PHE A 83 26.75 5.66 -12.16
N ILE A 84 27.05 5.63 -13.46
CA ILE A 84 28.43 5.81 -13.97
C ILE A 84 29.03 7.15 -13.54
N ARG A 85 28.22 8.23 -13.43
CA ARG A 85 28.68 9.56 -12.97
C ARG A 85 29.25 9.53 -11.54
N THR A 86 28.88 8.53 -10.73
CA THR A 86 29.41 8.40 -9.36
C THR A 86 30.87 7.93 -9.33
N GLY A 87 31.40 7.39 -10.44
CA GLY A 87 32.72 6.78 -10.51
C GLY A 87 32.86 5.45 -9.76
N LYS A 88 31.77 4.92 -9.19
CA LYS A 88 31.76 3.65 -8.46
C LYS A 88 31.74 2.47 -9.42
N ARG A 89 32.49 1.41 -9.09
CA ARG A 89 32.51 0.13 -9.86
C ARG A 89 31.22 -0.69 -9.74
N GLY A 90 30.42 -0.42 -8.71
CA GLY A 90 29.21 -1.14 -8.38
C GLY A 90 28.66 -0.68 -7.02
N ALA A 91 27.41 -1.04 -6.72
CA ALA A 91 26.75 -0.70 -5.45
C ALA A 91 27.21 -1.59 -4.28
N PHE A 92 28.51 -1.93 -4.26
CA PHE A 92 29.09 -2.90 -3.35
C PHE A 92 29.02 -2.44 -1.89
N HIS A 93 28.60 -3.33 -1.00
CA HIS A 93 28.62 -3.09 0.44
C HIS A 93 28.81 -4.40 1.19
N PRO A 94 29.41 -4.40 2.41
CA PRO A 94 29.48 -5.61 3.22
C PRO A 94 28.08 -6.12 3.63
N PRO A 95 27.93 -7.40 3.98
CA PRO A 95 26.70 -7.91 4.58
C PRO A 95 26.58 -7.47 6.06
N GLY A 96 25.56 -7.95 6.74
CA GLY A 96 25.24 -7.67 8.13
C GLY A 96 24.46 -6.37 8.34
N TYR A 97 24.19 -6.05 9.61
CA TYR A 97 23.38 -4.89 9.99
C TYR A 97 23.93 -3.57 9.44
N HIS A 98 25.20 -3.25 9.69
CA HIS A 98 25.81 -2.00 9.24
C HIS A 98 25.89 -1.92 7.71
N GLY A 99 26.29 -3.04 7.10
CA GLY A 99 26.42 -3.16 5.67
C GLY A 99 25.10 -2.98 4.91
N ALA A 100 24.01 -3.61 5.38
CA ALA A 100 22.68 -3.41 4.81
C ALA A 100 22.26 -1.93 4.82
N VAL A 101 22.47 -1.24 5.95
CA VAL A 101 22.14 0.19 6.07
C VAL A 101 22.93 1.04 5.07
N LEU A 102 24.23 0.78 4.91
CA LEU A 102 25.09 1.44 3.91
C LEU A 102 24.58 1.18 2.49
N GLY A 103 24.24 -0.08 2.18
CA GLY A 103 23.68 -0.44 0.90
C GLY A 103 22.41 0.36 0.60
N PHE A 104 21.49 0.49 1.56
CA PHE A 104 20.23 1.21 1.33
C PHE A 104 20.46 2.71 1.19
N GLN A 105 21.49 3.25 1.86
CA GLN A 105 21.91 4.63 1.68
C GLN A 105 22.45 4.86 0.27
N SER A 106 23.33 3.98 -0.22
CA SER A 106 23.84 4.01 -1.59
C SER A 106 22.71 3.92 -2.62
N LEU A 107 21.70 3.07 -2.40
CA LEU A 107 20.50 3.02 -3.25
C LEU A 107 19.77 4.38 -3.34
N CYS A 108 19.71 5.14 -2.24
CA CYS A 108 19.05 6.45 -2.25
C CYS A 108 19.91 7.56 -2.86
N GLU A 109 21.23 7.51 -2.65
CA GLU A 109 22.16 8.58 -3.01
C GLU A 109 22.74 8.41 -4.43
N ASP A 110 23.08 7.17 -4.82
CA ASP A 110 23.80 6.89 -6.07
C ASP A 110 22.86 6.51 -7.22
N ILE A 111 21.78 5.76 -6.93
CA ILE A 111 20.85 5.29 -7.96
C ILE A 111 19.81 6.35 -8.32
N TRP A 112 19.47 7.26 -7.40
CA TRP A 112 18.58 8.40 -7.69
C TRP A 112 19.34 9.67 -8.07
N GLY A 113 20.49 9.56 -8.74
CA GLY A 113 21.42 10.65 -9.02
C GLY A 113 21.04 11.66 -10.14
N TRP A 114 19.79 11.70 -10.63
CA TRP A 114 19.35 12.71 -11.63
C TRP A 114 19.36 14.15 -11.11
N THR A 115 19.65 15.15 -11.94
CA THR A 115 19.35 16.55 -11.56
C THR A 115 17.85 16.83 -11.58
N GLU A 116 17.44 18.00 -11.09
CA GLU A 116 16.03 18.43 -11.18
C GLU A 116 15.55 18.50 -12.63
N GLU A 117 16.36 19.09 -13.50
CA GLU A 117 16.07 19.24 -14.93
C GLU A 117 15.92 17.87 -15.59
N GLU A 118 16.85 16.95 -15.31
CA GLU A 118 16.81 15.58 -15.86
C GLU A 118 15.57 14.81 -15.38
N TYR A 119 15.23 14.87 -14.09
CA TYR A 119 14.06 14.18 -13.56
C TYR A 119 12.77 14.69 -14.20
N VAL A 120 12.63 16.01 -14.31
CA VAL A 120 11.44 16.67 -14.86
C VAL A 120 11.34 16.42 -16.37
N ASP A 121 12.46 16.43 -17.09
CA ASP A 121 12.45 16.19 -18.53
C ASP A 121 12.06 14.75 -18.89
N ILE A 122 12.61 13.76 -18.17
CA ILE A 122 12.21 12.35 -18.30
C ILE A 122 10.72 12.19 -17.96
N TYR A 123 10.23 12.83 -16.89
CA TYR A 123 8.81 12.82 -16.51
C TYR A 123 7.93 13.41 -17.62
N ASN A 124 8.27 14.58 -18.15
CA ASN A 124 7.49 15.23 -19.21
C ASN A 124 7.48 14.40 -20.49
N CYS A 125 8.61 13.81 -20.87
CA CYS A 125 8.69 12.88 -21.99
C CYS A 125 7.74 11.67 -21.78
N CYS A 126 7.71 11.08 -20.58
CA CYS A 126 6.75 10.02 -20.27
C CYS A 126 5.28 10.50 -20.38
N VAL A 127 4.97 11.72 -19.93
CA VAL A 127 3.63 12.32 -20.06
C VAL A 127 3.26 12.52 -21.53
N GLU A 128 4.19 13.00 -22.37
CA GLU A 128 4.01 13.16 -23.81
C GLU A 128 3.70 11.82 -24.48
N ILE A 129 4.46 10.77 -24.14
CA ILE A 129 4.23 9.40 -24.64
C ILE A 129 2.84 8.90 -24.24
N ILE A 130 2.47 9.00 -22.95
CA ILE A 130 1.16 8.53 -22.47
C ILE A 130 0.01 9.25 -23.17
N LYS A 131 0.11 10.58 -23.34
CA LYS A 131 -0.92 11.38 -24.02
C LYS A 131 -1.04 11.03 -25.50
N THR A 132 0.06 10.67 -26.15
CA THR A 132 0.09 10.30 -27.57
C THR A 132 -0.45 8.89 -27.79
N VAL A 133 -0.04 7.94 -26.93
CA VAL A 133 -0.42 6.53 -27.06
C VAL A 133 -1.86 6.27 -26.59
N GLN A 134 -2.31 6.95 -25.54
CA GLN A 134 -3.60 6.69 -24.86
C GLN A 134 -3.84 5.18 -24.62
N PRO A 135 -2.94 4.51 -23.88
CA PRO A 135 -2.95 3.05 -23.79
C PRO A 135 -4.18 2.52 -23.04
N SER A 136 -4.62 1.30 -23.34
CA SER A 136 -5.63 0.63 -22.52
C SER A 136 -5.14 0.36 -21.09
N VAL A 137 -3.84 0.08 -20.93
CA VAL A 137 -3.18 -0.09 -19.63
C VAL A 137 -1.72 0.32 -19.67
N ILE A 138 -1.22 0.80 -18.52
CA ILE A 138 0.21 1.06 -18.32
C ILE A 138 0.78 0.00 -17.38
N ALA A 139 1.91 -0.60 -17.77
CA ALA A 139 2.72 -1.44 -16.90
C ALA A 139 4.09 -0.77 -16.70
N ALA A 140 4.37 -0.33 -15.47
CA ALA A 140 5.57 0.43 -15.14
C ALA A 140 6.53 -0.40 -14.30
N ASP A 141 7.81 -0.32 -14.64
CA ASP A 141 8.90 -0.82 -13.81
C ASP A 141 8.90 -0.11 -12.44
N PHE A 142 9.02 -0.90 -11.36
CA PHE A 142 9.07 -0.41 -10.00
C PHE A 142 10.14 0.66 -9.78
N PHE A 143 11.33 0.49 -10.37
CA PHE A 143 12.47 1.40 -10.19
C PHE A 143 12.43 2.65 -11.09
N PHE A 144 11.50 2.72 -12.04
CA PHE A 144 11.37 3.86 -12.94
C PHE A 144 10.42 4.92 -12.37
N LEU A 145 10.93 5.74 -11.45
CA LEU A 145 10.14 6.69 -10.64
C LEU A 145 9.36 7.69 -11.52
N GLN A 146 10.01 8.22 -12.55
CA GLN A 146 9.47 9.25 -13.45
C GLN A 146 8.30 8.71 -14.27
N GLY A 147 8.41 7.50 -14.82
CA GLY A 147 7.30 6.84 -15.53
C GLY A 147 6.11 6.55 -14.62
N ARG A 148 6.36 6.19 -13.36
CA ARG A 148 5.29 5.97 -12.36
C ARG A 148 4.60 7.27 -11.95
N ASP A 149 5.35 8.35 -11.80
CA ASP A 149 4.80 9.70 -11.58
C ASP A 149 3.96 10.13 -12.80
N ALA A 150 4.46 9.94 -14.02
CA ALA A 150 3.77 10.29 -15.26
C ALA A 150 2.44 9.54 -15.42
N ALA A 151 2.42 8.23 -15.17
CA ALA A 151 1.20 7.43 -15.20
C ALA A 151 0.14 7.96 -14.22
N TYR A 152 0.54 8.23 -12.97
CA TYR A 152 -0.38 8.77 -11.96
C TYR A 152 -0.95 10.15 -12.35
N ASN A 153 -0.09 11.06 -12.81
CA ASN A 153 -0.49 12.43 -13.14
C ASN A 153 -1.27 12.56 -14.45
N THR A 154 -1.26 11.52 -15.29
CA THR A 154 -2.09 11.43 -16.49
C THR A 154 -3.40 10.66 -16.26
N GLY A 155 -3.68 10.24 -15.03
CA GLY A 155 -4.95 9.60 -14.64
C GLY A 155 -4.95 8.07 -14.76
N TYR A 156 -3.81 7.44 -15.01
CA TYR A 156 -3.70 5.99 -15.12
C TYR A 156 -3.30 5.30 -13.81
N THR A 157 -3.95 4.18 -13.53
CA THR A 157 -3.50 3.21 -12.52
C THR A 157 -2.55 2.22 -13.18
N ALA A 158 -1.25 2.38 -12.97
CA ALA A 158 -0.25 1.48 -13.55
C ALA A 158 -0.13 0.15 -12.79
N ILE A 159 -0.01 -0.95 -13.54
CA ILE A 159 0.50 -2.24 -13.03
C ILE A 159 1.96 -2.04 -12.67
N LEU A 160 2.37 -2.47 -11.47
CA LEU A 160 3.77 -2.38 -11.06
C LEU A 160 4.47 -3.70 -11.36
N ILE A 161 5.47 -3.65 -12.25
CA ILE A 161 6.35 -4.77 -12.54
C ILE A 161 7.54 -4.68 -11.60
N ASN A 162 7.63 -5.62 -10.67
CA ASN A 162 8.80 -5.78 -9.83
C ASN A 162 9.84 -6.63 -10.56
N THR A 163 11.12 -6.43 -10.22
CA THR A 163 12.25 -7.11 -10.86
C THR A 163 13.01 -8.02 -9.90
N THR A 164 12.57 -8.06 -8.63
CA THR A 164 13.21 -8.77 -7.52
C THR A 164 12.23 -9.71 -6.81
N SER A 165 12.68 -10.34 -5.72
CA SER A 165 11.92 -11.29 -4.90
C SER A 165 10.66 -10.67 -4.23
N LEU A 166 9.75 -11.51 -3.75
CA LEU A 166 8.55 -11.07 -3.02
C LEU A 166 8.90 -10.32 -1.74
N THR A 167 10.04 -10.63 -1.10
CA THR A 167 10.48 -9.93 0.12
C THR A 167 10.49 -8.41 -0.07
N HIS A 168 10.95 -7.93 -1.22
CA HIS A 168 11.01 -6.49 -1.50
C HIS A 168 9.63 -5.83 -1.60
N ILE A 169 8.58 -6.61 -1.79
CA ILE A 169 7.20 -6.15 -1.92
C ILE A 169 6.46 -6.31 -0.57
N VAL A 170 6.55 -7.49 0.05
CA VAL A 170 5.66 -7.87 1.17
C VAL A 170 6.30 -7.87 2.55
N LEU A 171 7.62 -7.67 2.69
CA LEU A 171 8.29 -7.72 4.00
C LEU A 171 7.65 -6.76 5.01
N GLY A 172 7.37 -5.52 4.60
CA GLY A 172 6.75 -4.52 5.45
C GLY A 172 5.26 -4.76 5.78
N LEU A 173 4.63 -5.75 5.13
CA LEU A 173 3.23 -6.11 5.31
C LEU A 173 3.03 -7.27 6.29
N GLN A 174 4.10 -7.97 6.65
CA GLN A 174 3.99 -9.18 7.46
C GLN A 174 3.42 -8.85 8.85
N SER A 175 2.44 -9.65 9.26
CA SER A 175 1.73 -9.47 10.53
C SER A 175 2.68 -9.58 11.74
N GLN A 176 2.24 -9.05 12.89
CA GLN A 176 2.98 -9.15 14.16
C GLN A 176 4.43 -8.61 14.09
N SER A 177 4.68 -7.65 13.19
CA SER A 177 6.02 -7.10 12.93
C SER A 177 7.07 -8.17 12.59
N ALA A 178 6.67 -9.24 11.90
CA ALA A 178 7.54 -10.37 11.56
C ALA A 178 8.79 -9.97 10.76
N ALA A 179 8.78 -8.83 10.06
CA ALA A 179 9.97 -8.25 9.46
C ALA A 179 11.13 -8.02 10.45
N LEU A 180 10.84 -7.76 11.73
CA LEU A 180 11.86 -7.49 12.74
C LEU A 180 12.56 -8.76 13.24
N TRP A 181 11.84 -9.89 13.32
CA TRP A 181 12.30 -11.06 14.06
C TRP A 181 12.23 -12.39 13.30
N LYS A 182 11.43 -12.49 12.24
CA LYS A 182 11.18 -13.75 11.52
C LYS A 182 11.96 -13.83 10.20
N TYR A 183 11.95 -12.73 9.44
CA TYR A 183 12.54 -12.68 8.10
C TYR A 183 13.78 -11.79 8.09
N PRO A 184 14.88 -12.22 7.43
CA PRO A 184 16.08 -11.41 7.31
C PRO A 184 15.80 -10.19 6.41
N LEU A 185 16.29 -9.01 6.82
CA LEU A 185 16.24 -7.82 5.99
C LEU A 185 17.17 -8.01 4.75
N PRO A 186 16.71 -7.64 3.53
CA PRO A 186 17.57 -7.61 2.35
C PRO A 186 18.87 -6.84 2.59
N GLY A 187 19.97 -7.31 2.00
CA GLY A 187 21.31 -6.74 2.20
C GLY A 187 22.06 -7.24 3.43
N THR A 188 21.41 -7.91 4.39
CA THR A 188 22.11 -8.40 5.60
C THR A 188 22.88 -9.70 5.37
N GLY A 189 22.48 -10.53 4.40
CA GLY A 189 23.05 -11.88 4.21
C GLY A 189 22.81 -12.82 5.39
N PHE A 190 21.86 -12.48 6.28
CA PHE A 190 21.47 -13.36 7.38
C PHE A 190 20.71 -14.58 6.85
N PRO A 191 20.89 -15.76 7.47
CA PRO A 191 20.19 -16.97 7.05
C PRO A 191 18.71 -16.94 7.43
N TYR A 192 17.93 -17.80 6.78
CA TYR A 192 16.55 -18.10 7.13
C TYR A 192 16.41 -19.61 7.48
N PRO A 193 15.68 -19.99 8.54
CA PRO A 193 15.07 -19.14 9.57
C PRO A 193 16.08 -18.29 10.34
N LEU A 194 15.67 -17.10 10.78
CA LEU A 194 16.56 -16.16 11.44
C LEU A 194 16.98 -16.70 12.83
N PRO A 195 18.28 -16.93 13.10
CA PRO A 195 18.74 -17.37 14.41
C PRO A 195 18.44 -16.33 15.49
N TRP A 196 18.06 -16.77 16.68
CA TRP A 196 17.69 -15.88 17.80
C TRP A 196 18.75 -14.82 18.12
N GLN A 197 20.04 -15.16 18.03
CA GLN A 197 21.15 -14.24 18.24
C GLN A 197 21.25 -13.10 17.20
N LEU A 198 20.66 -13.29 16.00
CA LEU A 198 20.63 -12.29 14.93
C LEU A 198 19.34 -11.45 14.92
N VAL A 199 18.31 -11.85 15.68
CA VAL A 199 17.04 -11.11 15.79
C VAL A 199 17.26 -9.65 16.20
N PRO A 200 18.07 -9.32 17.23
CA PRO A 200 18.31 -7.92 17.59
C PRO A 200 18.98 -7.12 16.47
N LEU A 201 19.97 -7.70 15.78
CA LEU A 201 20.68 -7.06 14.68
C LEU A 201 19.79 -6.84 13.46
N ASN A 202 18.92 -7.81 13.15
CA ASN A 202 17.94 -7.68 12.08
C ASN A 202 16.90 -6.60 12.38
N ALA A 203 16.34 -6.59 13.60
CA ALA A 203 15.40 -5.56 14.03
C ALA A 203 16.03 -4.15 13.96
N LEU A 204 17.29 -4.02 14.39
CA LEU A 204 18.04 -2.77 14.25
C LEU A 204 18.26 -2.39 12.79
N ALA A 205 18.57 -3.35 11.91
CA ALA A 205 18.70 -3.11 10.47
C ALA A 205 17.41 -2.56 9.89
N VAL A 206 16.28 -3.21 10.15
CA VAL A 206 14.96 -2.77 9.66
C VAL A 206 14.63 -1.36 10.14
N ILE A 207 14.78 -1.10 11.45
CA ILE A 207 14.47 0.21 12.04
C ILE A 207 15.40 1.29 11.49
N LYS A 208 16.71 1.02 11.39
CA LYS A 208 17.68 2.02 10.93
C LYS A 208 17.58 2.29 9.44
N THR A 209 17.36 1.28 8.61
CA THR A 209 17.05 1.45 7.18
C THR A 209 15.77 2.25 6.99
N ALA A 210 14.72 1.96 7.75
CA ALA A 210 13.49 2.76 7.72
C ALA A 210 13.77 4.23 8.12
N LYS A 211 14.52 4.47 9.20
CA LYS A 211 14.90 5.84 9.62
C LYS A 211 15.74 6.56 8.56
N MET A 212 16.74 5.89 7.99
CA MET A 212 17.58 6.42 6.92
C MET A 212 16.72 6.83 5.72
N TYR A 213 15.84 5.95 5.26
CA TYR A 213 14.94 6.25 4.15
C TYR A 213 14.01 7.46 4.41
N HIS A 214 13.53 7.62 5.66
CA HIS A 214 12.70 8.76 6.04
C HIS A 214 13.50 10.05 6.26
N GLY A 215 14.79 9.95 6.57
CA GLY A 215 15.71 11.07 6.76
C GLY A 215 16.57 11.43 5.54
N SER A 216 16.47 10.69 4.43
CA SER A 216 17.29 10.89 3.23
C SER A 216 17.12 12.30 2.65
N GLY A 217 18.23 13.03 2.54
CA GLY A 217 18.29 14.35 1.88
C GLY A 217 17.89 14.26 0.42
N ARG A 218 18.36 13.23 -0.28
CA ARG A 218 18.07 13.00 -1.70
C ARG A 218 16.58 12.81 -1.98
N ARG A 219 15.90 12.01 -1.15
CA ARG A 219 14.44 11.86 -1.23
C ARG A 219 13.71 13.20 -1.02
N ARG A 220 14.22 14.05 -0.12
CA ARG A 220 13.64 15.38 0.13
C ARG A 220 13.84 16.30 -1.07
N GLU A 221 15.00 16.31 -1.70
CA GLU A 221 15.27 17.07 -2.94
C GLU A 221 14.28 16.68 -4.04
N ILE A 222 14.17 15.39 -4.38
CA ILE A 222 13.25 14.93 -5.44
C ILE A 222 11.80 15.29 -5.08
N ARG A 223 11.43 15.21 -3.80
CA ARG A 223 10.11 15.65 -3.34
C ARG A 223 9.91 17.15 -3.57
N GLU A 224 10.91 17.99 -3.34
CA GLU A 224 10.84 19.43 -3.59
C GLU A 224 10.74 19.74 -5.08
N TRP A 225 11.49 19.04 -5.94
CA TRP A 225 11.37 19.14 -7.41
C TRP A 225 9.94 18.83 -7.86
N ARG A 226 9.39 17.72 -7.36
CA ARG A 226 8.01 17.31 -7.64
C ARG A 226 6.99 18.37 -7.20
N ILE A 227 7.19 19.00 -6.04
CA ILE A 227 6.32 20.08 -5.56
C ILE A 227 6.42 21.30 -6.48
N ARG A 228 7.64 21.76 -6.80
CA ARG A 228 7.87 22.91 -7.71
C ARG A 228 7.22 22.71 -9.08
N HIS A 229 7.32 21.49 -9.60
CA HIS A 229 6.82 21.12 -10.92
C HIS A 229 5.39 20.56 -10.92
N LYS A 230 4.66 20.65 -9.80
CA LYS A 230 3.27 20.18 -9.65
C LYS A 230 3.09 18.70 -10.02
N ILE A 231 4.10 17.88 -9.76
CA ILE A 231 4.04 16.42 -9.90
C ILE A 231 3.38 15.86 -8.64
N HIS A 232 2.12 15.43 -8.78
CA HIS A 232 1.30 14.94 -7.69
C HIS A 232 1.54 13.45 -7.41
N GLY A 233 1.00 12.98 -6.28
CA GLY A 233 1.07 11.58 -5.86
C GLY A 233 2.13 11.30 -4.80
N ARG A 234 2.10 10.08 -4.24
CA ARG A 234 3.12 9.63 -3.30
C ARG A 234 4.45 9.40 -4.02
N PHE A 235 5.54 9.57 -3.28
CA PHE A 235 6.88 9.29 -3.81
C PHE A 235 6.96 7.81 -4.24
N PRO A 236 7.26 7.50 -5.52
CA PRO A 236 7.04 6.16 -6.06
C PRO A 236 7.76 5.05 -5.28
N PHE A 237 8.98 5.27 -4.79
CA PHE A 237 9.71 4.26 -4.02
C PHE A 237 9.11 3.95 -2.64
N ALA A 238 8.35 4.88 -2.03
CA ALA A 238 7.71 4.66 -0.72
C ALA A 238 6.56 3.64 -0.77
N ASP A 239 6.15 3.27 -1.98
CA ASP A 239 4.99 2.47 -2.28
C ASP A 239 5.43 1.13 -2.90
N ALA A 240 6.26 0.37 -2.17
CA ALA A 240 6.65 -1.01 -2.49
C ALA A 240 5.42 -1.90 -2.76
N TRP A 241 4.35 -1.71 -1.98
CA TRP A 241 3.05 -2.29 -2.23
C TRP A 241 1.93 -1.26 -2.05
N ARG A 242 0.85 -1.46 -2.81
CA ARG A 242 -0.35 -0.63 -2.87
C ARG A 242 -1.59 -1.49 -3.10
N PRO A 243 -2.71 -1.25 -2.40
CA PRO A 243 -3.96 -2.00 -2.56
C PRO A 243 -4.73 -1.66 -3.84
N ASP A 244 -4.54 -0.44 -4.36
CA ASP A 244 -5.21 0.15 -5.52
C ASP A 244 -4.49 -0.14 -6.83
N ARG A 245 -3.50 -1.04 -6.82
CA ARG A 245 -2.70 -1.39 -7.99
C ARG A 245 -2.43 -2.87 -8.01
N PHE A 246 -2.35 -3.43 -9.19
CA PHE A 246 -1.89 -4.80 -9.37
C PHE A 246 -0.36 -4.83 -9.44
N HIS A 247 0.25 -5.85 -8.83
CA HIS A 247 1.70 -6.04 -8.81
C HIS A 247 2.06 -7.36 -9.47
N LEU A 248 2.99 -7.31 -10.42
CA LEU A 248 3.60 -8.48 -11.01
C LEU A 248 4.96 -8.71 -10.35
N SER A 249 5.25 -9.96 -10.01
CA SER A 249 6.54 -10.36 -9.48
C SER A 249 7.09 -11.54 -10.28
N PRO A 250 8.39 -11.53 -10.62
CA PRO A 250 9.07 -12.64 -11.28
C PRO A 250 9.40 -13.78 -10.31
N ALA A 251 8.91 -13.74 -9.08
CA ALA A 251 9.08 -14.76 -8.06
C ALA A 251 7.93 -15.78 -8.05
N LEU A 252 8.20 -16.97 -7.51
CA LEU A 252 7.20 -17.94 -7.07
C LEU A 252 7.19 -17.98 -5.54
N LYS A 253 6.03 -18.25 -4.94
CA LYS A 253 5.90 -18.31 -3.47
C LYS A 253 6.81 -19.39 -2.89
N GLU A 254 6.94 -20.51 -3.60
CA GLU A 254 7.73 -21.68 -3.23
C GLU A 254 9.24 -21.44 -3.32
N LEU A 255 9.66 -20.42 -4.09
CA LEU A 255 11.07 -20.02 -4.18
C LEU A 255 11.42 -18.93 -3.17
N ASP A 256 10.44 -18.38 -2.44
CA ASP A 256 10.63 -17.27 -1.53
C ASP A 256 10.46 -17.69 -0.07
N TRP A 257 10.75 -16.77 0.86
CA TRP A 257 10.41 -16.98 2.26
C TRP A 257 8.90 -17.21 2.40
N PRO A 258 8.44 -18.06 3.34
CA PRO A 258 7.02 -18.35 3.54
C PRO A 258 6.31 -17.14 4.17
N MET A 259 6.10 -16.10 3.37
CA MET A 259 5.48 -14.83 3.71
C MET A 259 4.03 -14.79 3.22
N ASP A 260 3.21 -14.02 3.92
CA ASP A 260 1.85 -13.73 3.48
C ASP A 260 1.91 -12.78 2.27
N VAL A 261 1.24 -13.15 1.18
CA VAL A 261 1.24 -12.41 -0.09
C VAL A 261 -0.20 -11.99 -0.41
N PRO A 262 -0.51 -10.68 -0.45
CA PRO A 262 -1.81 -10.14 -0.84
C PRO A 262 -2.29 -10.58 -2.24
N ASP A 263 -3.61 -10.63 -2.44
CA ASP A 263 -4.24 -11.14 -3.68
C ASP A 263 -3.99 -10.28 -4.92
N ASN A 264 -3.69 -8.99 -4.75
CA ASN A 264 -3.32 -8.10 -5.85
C ASN A 264 -1.84 -8.18 -6.24
N ILE A 265 -1.12 -9.17 -5.72
CA ILE A 265 0.23 -9.52 -6.17
C ILE A 265 0.14 -10.87 -6.87
N LEU A 266 0.56 -10.92 -8.12
CA LEU A 266 0.75 -12.17 -8.85
C LEU A 266 2.24 -12.56 -8.84
N PRO A 267 2.66 -13.49 -7.97
CA PRO A 267 3.94 -14.16 -8.07
C PRO A 267 3.89 -15.21 -9.19
N CYS A 268 4.03 -14.74 -10.43
CA CYS A 268 4.05 -15.59 -11.61
C CYS A 268 5.47 -15.76 -12.13
N GLY A 269 6.44 -15.99 -11.26
CA GLY A 269 7.80 -16.28 -11.64
C GLY A 269 8.02 -17.69 -12.19
N PRO A 270 9.21 -17.98 -12.72
CA PRO A 270 10.16 -17.01 -13.25
C PRO A 270 9.66 -16.35 -14.55
N ILE A 271 9.82 -15.04 -14.68
CA ILE A 271 9.55 -14.33 -15.95
C ILE A 271 10.87 -14.19 -16.70
N LEU A 272 11.11 -15.08 -17.67
CA LEU A 272 12.39 -15.21 -18.36
C LEU A 272 12.28 -14.93 -19.85
N LEU A 273 13.33 -14.30 -20.39
CA LEU A 273 13.46 -13.95 -21.81
C LEU A 273 13.54 -15.22 -22.67
N PRO A 274 12.77 -15.32 -23.76
CA PRO A 274 12.97 -16.37 -24.76
C PRO A 274 14.22 -16.07 -25.59
N THR A 275 15.04 -17.09 -25.79
CA THR A 275 16.36 -16.97 -26.43
C THR A 275 16.48 -17.95 -27.58
N ALA A 276 17.20 -17.55 -28.63
CA ALA A 276 17.64 -18.49 -29.65
C ALA A 276 18.60 -19.53 -29.06
N SER A 277 18.66 -20.74 -29.64
CA SER A 277 19.61 -21.77 -29.21
C SER A 277 21.06 -21.29 -29.32
N VAL A 278 21.96 -21.80 -28.48
CA VAL A 278 23.42 -21.51 -28.58
C VAL A 278 23.94 -21.80 -29.98
N HIS A 279 23.53 -22.90 -30.61
CA HIS A 279 23.96 -23.25 -31.97
C HIS A 279 23.61 -22.18 -33.02
N LYS A 280 22.46 -21.50 -32.87
CA LYS A 280 22.05 -20.42 -33.80
C LYS A 280 22.87 -19.15 -33.58
N GLN A 281 23.29 -18.90 -32.34
CA GLN A 281 23.98 -17.67 -31.96
C GLN A 281 25.50 -17.77 -32.09
N ASP A 282 26.06 -18.92 -31.72
CA ASP A 282 27.48 -19.23 -31.71
C ASP A 282 27.69 -20.76 -31.84
N PRO A 283 27.82 -21.29 -33.07
CA PRO A 283 28.04 -22.72 -33.32
C PRO A 283 29.34 -23.27 -32.71
N GLU A 284 30.37 -22.42 -32.58
CA GLU A 284 31.66 -22.82 -32.02
C GLU A 284 31.52 -23.06 -30.52
N LEU A 285 30.90 -22.11 -29.81
CA LEU A 285 30.61 -22.25 -28.39
C LEU A 285 29.68 -23.43 -28.13
N ALA A 286 28.67 -23.66 -28.98
CA ALA A 286 27.79 -24.82 -28.88
C ALA A 286 28.58 -26.13 -28.96
N SER A 287 29.50 -26.23 -29.92
CA SER A 287 30.37 -27.40 -30.09
C SER A 287 31.32 -27.59 -28.90
N TRP A 288 31.81 -26.50 -28.33
CA TRP A 288 32.70 -26.54 -27.16
C TRP A 288 31.97 -26.98 -25.88
N LEU A 289 30.74 -26.49 -25.64
CA LEU A 289 29.91 -26.87 -24.50
C LEU A 289 29.55 -28.36 -24.48
N GLN A 290 29.45 -29.00 -25.65
CA GLN A 290 29.16 -30.44 -25.74
C GLN A 290 30.34 -31.34 -25.33
N ARG A 291 31.57 -30.81 -25.27
CA ARG A 291 32.77 -31.62 -25.00
C ARG A 291 32.91 -32.03 -23.54
N ALA A 292 32.32 -31.26 -22.61
CA ALA A 292 32.36 -31.54 -21.18
C ALA A 292 31.33 -30.69 -20.42
N PRO A 293 30.83 -31.18 -19.26
CA PRO A 293 30.07 -30.36 -18.33
C PRO A 293 30.83 -29.09 -17.95
N THR A 294 30.12 -27.97 -17.89
CA THR A 294 30.72 -26.64 -17.76
C THR A 294 30.28 -25.93 -16.49
N ILE A 295 31.22 -25.31 -15.79
CA ILE A 295 30.92 -24.32 -14.76
C ILE A 295 30.81 -22.95 -15.44
N LEU A 296 29.63 -22.34 -15.36
CA LEU A 296 29.39 -21.00 -15.89
C LEU A 296 29.62 -19.96 -14.81
N VAL A 297 30.64 -19.12 -14.96
CA VAL A 297 30.92 -17.99 -14.06
C VAL A 297 30.41 -16.70 -14.70
N ASN A 298 29.31 -16.17 -14.18
CA ASN A 298 28.68 -14.95 -14.68
C ASN A 298 28.19 -14.06 -13.53
N LEU A 299 28.96 -13.03 -13.20
CA LEU A 299 28.64 -12.08 -12.13
C LEU A 299 27.69 -10.96 -12.57
N GLY A 300 27.01 -11.10 -13.72
CA GLY A 300 25.98 -10.17 -14.18
C GLY A 300 26.52 -9.05 -15.08
N THR A 301 25.71 -8.02 -15.30
CA THR A 301 26.05 -6.89 -16.18
C THR A 301 26.68 -5.72 -15.45
N LEU A 302 26.41 -5.58 -14.15
CA LEU A 302 26.87 -4.45 -13.31
C LEU A 302 28.09 -4.80 -12.46
N TYR A 303 28.50 -6.06 -12.42
CA TYR A 303 29.66 -6.48 -11.64
C TYR A 303 30.91 -6.49 -12.51
N ALA A 304 31.69 -5.42 -12.40
CA ALA A 304 33.08 -5.41 -12.87
C ALA A 304 34.01 -5.58 -11.65
N PRO A 305 34.53 -6.80 -11.38
CA PRO A 305 35.40 -7.03 -10.24
C PRO A 305 36.66 -6.18 -10.36
N ASP A 306 37.19 -5.71 -9.24
CA ASP A 306 38.55 -5.20 -9.25
C ASP A 306 39.55 -6.34 -9.57
N PRO A 307 40.74 -6.00 -10.06
CA PRO A 307 41.78 -6.96 -10.43
C PRO A 307 42.07 -8.01 -9.35
N LYS A 308 42.12 -7.60 -8.07
CA LYS A 308 42.45 -8.51 -6.99
C LYS A 308 41.31 -9.49 -6.71
N VAL A 309 40.07 -9.04 -6.84
CA VAL A 309 38.89 -9.91 -6.76
C VAL A 309 38.87 -10.91 -7.93
N ALA A 310 39.20 -10.47 -9.15
CA ALA A 310 39.33 -11.36 -10.31
C ALA A 310 40.42 -12.42 -10.10
N GLU A 311 41.59 -12.04 -9.57
CA GLU A 311 42.68 -12.96 -9.22
C GLU A 311 42.27 -13.99 -8.16
N ASN A 312 41.48 -13.57 -7.16
CA ASN A 312 40.95 -14.49 -6.16
C ASN A 312 39.93 -15.48 -6.75
N ILE A 313 39.10 -15.04 -7.72
CA ILE A 313 38.21 -15.94 -8.46
C ILE A 313 39.04 -16.94 -9.27
N ALA A 314 40.00 -16.47 -10.08
CA ALA A 314 40.87 -17.31 -10.90
C ALA A 314 41.60 -18.36 -10.04
N THR A 315 42.16 -17.93 -8.91
CA THR A 315 42.80 -18.82 -7.93
C THR A 315 41.83 -19.86 -7.38
N GLY A 316 40.60 -19.47 -7.05
CA GLY A 316 39.60 -20.41 -6.54
C GLY A 316 39.14 -21.44 -7.57
N LEU A 317 38.98 -21.02 -8.82
CA LEU A 317 38.69 -21.91 -9.94
C LEU A 317 39.85 -22.89 -10.18
N LYS A 318 41.09 -22.41 -10.17
CA LYS A 318 42.30 -23.24 -10.30
C LYS A 318 42.38 -24.30 -9.19
N LEU A 319 42.23 -23.87 -7.94
CA LEU A 319 42.23 -24.78 -6.78
C LEU A 319 41.11 -25.83 -6.87
N PHE A 320 39.93 -25.46 -7.38
CA PHE A 320 38.86 -26.43 -7.66
C PHE A 320 39.29 -27.44 -8.73
N LEU A 321 39.81 -26.99 -9.87
CA LEU A 321 40.24 -27.88 -10.95
C LEU A 321 41.34 -28.85 -10.52
N ASP A 322 42.28 -28.40 -9.68
CA ASP A 322 43.36 -29.22 -9.12
C ASP A 322 42.86 -30.26 -8.12
N SER A 323 41.77 -29.96 -7.41
CA SER A 323 41.21 -30.83 -6.36
C SER A 323 40.08 -31.74 -6.86
N TRP A 324 39.50 -31.43 -8.02
CA TRP A 324 38.34 -32.13 -8.56
C TRP A 324 38.72 -33.53 -9.05
N LYS A 325 38.00 -34.55 -8.53
CA LYS A 325 38.24 -35.97 -8.84
C LYS A 325 37.15 -36.60 -9.73
N GLY A 326 36.15 -35.83 -10.15
CA GLY A 326 35.08 -36.30 -11.01
C GLY A 326 35.48 -36.30 -12.49
N GLU A 327 34.49 -36.33 -13.36
CA GLU A 327 34.71 -36.23 -14.81
C GLU A 327 35.35 -34.90 -15.22
N LYS A 328 35.89 -34.86 -16.44
CA LYS A 328 36.48 -33.63 -16.99
C LYS A 328 35.43 -32.51 -16.98
N ILE A 329 35.81 -31.36 -16.43
CA ILE A 329 34.98 -30.15 -16.37
C ILE A 329 35.65 -29.00 -17.12
N HIS A 330 34.83 -28.23 -17.82
CA HIS A 330 35.20 -26.95 -18.43
C HIS A 330 34.75 -25.76 -17.56
N ILE A 331 35.37 -24.61 -17.75
CA ILE A 331 34.95 -23.34 -17.13
C ILE A 331 34.73 -22.31 -18.22
N LEU A 332 33.55 -21.70 -18.22
CA LEU A 332 33.24 -20.55 -19.05
C LEU A 332 33.01 -19.34 -18.16
N TRP A 333 33.86 -18.31 -18.29
CA TRP A 333 33.86 -17.16 -17.39
C TRP A 333 33.67 -15.84 -18.13
N LYS A 334 32.62 -15.11 -17.77
CA LYS A 334 32.44 -13.71 -18.14
C LYS A 334 33.17 -12.82 -17.15
N LEU A 335 34.13 -12.05 -17.64
CA LEU A 335 34.91 -11.11 -16.84
C LEU A 335 34.98 -9.75 -17.56
N PRO A 336 34.04 -8.82 -17.32
CA PRO A 336 34.05 -7.52 -18.01
C PRO A 336 35.22 -6.65 -17.54
N LYS A 337 35.70 -5.75 -18.42
CA LYS A 337 36.72 -4.75 -18.10
C LYS A 337 36.07 -3.45 -17.61
N HIS A 338 36.54 -2.88 -16.50
CA HIS A 338 36.05 -1.57 -16.06
C HIS A 338 36.69 -0.44 -16.91
N PRO A 339 35.99 0.67 -17.20
CA PRO A 339 36.55 1.79 -17.96
C PRO A 339 37.83 2.44 -17.40
N HIS A 340 38.19 2.14 -16.15
CA HIS A 340 39.37 2.68 -15.47
C HIS A 340 40.49 1.64 -15.26
N ASP A 341 40.36 0.43 -15.82
CA ASP A 341 41.38 -0.60 -15.72
C ASP A 341 42.43 -0.47 -16.83
N GLU A 342 43.71 -0.61 -16.46
CA GLU A 342 44.84 -0.77 -17.38
C GLU A 342 44.83 -2.18 -18.02
N ASP A 343 45.36 -2.31 -19.24
CA ASP A 343 45.30 -3.55 -20.04
C ASP A 343 46.08 -4.73 -19.43
N ASP A 344 47.23 -4.45 -18.81
CA ASP A 344 48.12 -5.49 -18.29
C ASP A 344 47.66 -6.00 -16.92
N VAL A 345 47.10 -5.12 -16.08
CA VAL A 345 46.57 -5.44 -14.75
C VAL A 345 45.52 -6.55 -14.82
N TYR A 346 44.64 -6.47 -15.81
CA TYR A 346 43.61 -7.47 -16.01
C TYR A 346 44.18 -8.82 -16.46
N SER A 347 45.11 -8.81 -17.43
CA SER A 347 45.76 -10.02 -17.95
C SER A 347 46.53 -10.77 -16.85
N ARG A 348 47.18 -10.03 -15.94
CA ARG A 348 47.85 -10.60 -14.76
C ARG A 348 46.88 -11.20 -13.75
N SER A 349 45.65 -10.66 -13.65
CA SER A 349 44.65 -11.12 -12.69
C SER A 349 44.12 -12.51 -13.03
N ILE A 350 44.22 -12.95 -14.28
CA ILE A 350 43.78 -14.29 -14.70
C ILE A 350 44.93 -15.31 -14.83
N GLU A 351 46.15 -14.89 -14.47
CA GLU A 351 47.37 -15.73 -14.52
C GLU A 351 47.23 -17.12 -13.90
N PRO A 352 46.51 -17.31 -12.76
CA PRO A 352 46.35 -18.64 -12.18
C PRO A 352 45.69 -19.70 -13.09
N LEU A 353 45.03 -19.27 -14.18
CA LEU A 353 44.33 -20.14 -15.13
C LEU A 353 44.98 -20.16 -16.53
N ARG A 354 46.22 -19.66 -16.67
CA ARG A 354 46.89 -19.54 -17.98
C ARG A 354 46.98 -20.88 -18.71
N GLN A 355 47.47 -21.92 -18.04
CA GLN A 355 47.63 -23.26 -18.61
C GLN A 355 46.29 -23.88 -19.07
N GLU A 356 45.24 -23.69 -18.27
CA GLU A 356 43.90 -24.20 -18.57
C GLU A 356 43.23 -23.45 -19.73
N THR A 357 43.61 -22.19 -19.92
CA THR A 357 43.17 -21.38 -21.07
C THR A 357 43.89 -21.83 -22.34
N GLU A 358 45.19 -22.08 -22.28
CA GLU A 358 45.99 -22.61 -23.40
C GLU A 358 45.52 -24.00 -23.86
N THR A 359 44.99 -24.82 -22.94
CA THR A 359 44.44 -26.15 -23.23
C THR A 359 42.95 -26.16 -23.58
N ASP A 360 42.34 -24.98 -23.79
CA ASP A 360 40.92 -24.77 -24.11
C ASP A 360 39.93 -25.39 -23.08
N ARG A 361 40.40 -25.61 -21.84
CA ARG A 361 39.57 -26.10 -20.71
C ARG A 361 38.85 -24.95 -20.00
N VAL A 362 39.44 -23.75 -20.04
CA VAL A 362 38.87 -22.51 -19.51
C VAL A 362 38.76 -21.50 -20.65
N ARG A 363 37.57 -20.92 -20.85
CA ARG A 363 37.37 -19.79 -21.76
C ARG A 363 36.93 -18.56 -20.96
N ILE A 364 37.65 -17.45 -21.14
CA ILE A 364 37.37 -16.17 -20.48
C ILE A 364 37.02 -15.14 -21.54
N HIS A 365 35.86 -14.52 -21.42
CA HIS A 365 35.41 -13.47 -22.34
C HIS A 365 34.98 -12.23 -21.56
N SER A 366 35.24 -11.04 -22.12
CA SER A 366 34.74 -9.78 -21.54
C SER A 366 33.22 -9.68 -21.62
N TRP A 367 32.63 -10.25 -22.67
CA TRP A 367 31.21 -10.34 -22.89
C TRP A 367 30.85 -11.57 -23.72
N PHE A 368 29.68 -12.17 -23.47
CA PHE A 368 29.16 -13.26 -24.30
C PHE A 368 28.23 -12.71 -25.38
N SER A 369 28.40 -13.16 -26.61
CA SER A 369 27.46 -12.95 -27.72
C SER A 369 26.15 -13.71 -27.52
N VAL A 370 26.21 -14.84 -26.80
CA VAL A 370 25.09 -15.73 -26.46
C VAL A 370 24.50 -15.36 -25.10
N GLU A 371 23.17 -15.38 -24.96
CA GLU A 371 22.56 -15.14 -23.66
C GLU A 371 22.82 -16.29 -22.67
N PRO A 372 23.03 -15.99 -21.37
CA PRO A 372 23.23 -17.02 -20.34
C PRO A 372 22.10 -18.05 -20.27
N MET A 373 20.84 -17.62 -20.47
CA MET A 373 19.69 -18.52 -20.51
C MET A 373 19.83 -19.59 -21.60
N ALA A 374 20.28 -19.23 -22.80
CA ALA A 374 20.50 -20.18 -23.88
C ALA A 374 21.59 -21.20 -23.53
N MET A 375 22.66 -20.78 -22.86
CA MET A 375 23.71 -21.69 -22.36
C MET A 375 23.16 -22.68 -21.33
N LEU A 376 22.36 -22.20 -20.37
CA LEU A 376 21.73 -23.04 -19.35
C LEU A 376 20.78 -24.09 -19.97
N GLN A 377 20.02 -23.70 -21.01
CA GLN A 377 19.10 -24.58 -21.73
C GLN A 377 19.79 -25.74 -22.48
N THR A 378 21.11 -25.68 -22.70
CA THR A 378 21.85 -26.80 -23.31
C THR A 378 21.89 -28.06 -22.45
N GLY A 379 21.64 -27.93 -21.14
CA GLY A 379 21.84 -29.00 -20.17
C GLY A 379 23.30 -29.30 -19.83
N GLN A 380 24.26 -28.61 -20.46
CA GLN A 380 25.71 -28.82 -20.25
C GLN A 380 26.27 -28.01 -19.08
N ILE A 381 25.54 -27.02 -18.57
CA ILE A 381 25.97 -26.23 -17.41
C ILE A 381 25.71 -27.04 -16.14
N ALA A 382 26.78 -27.51 -15.50
CA ALA A 382 26.71 -28.33 -14.31
C ALA A 382 26.52 -27.50 -13.03
N CYS A 383 27.06 -26.29 -13.00
CA CYS A 383 26.93 -25.35 -11.89
C CYS A 383 27.02 -23.90 -12.40
N SER A 384 26.20 -23.03 -11.84
CA SER A 384 26.23 -21.59 -12.11
C SER A 384 26.87 -20.84 -10.94
N VAL A 385 28.01 -20.21 -11.20
CA VAL A 385 28.65 -19.27 -10.28
C VAL A 385 28.19 -17.87 -10.66
N HIS A 386 27.43 -17.22 -9.79
CA HIS A 386 26.87 -15.91 -10.10
C HIS A 386 26.79 -15.00 -8.88
N HIS A 387 26.67 -13.70 -9.11
CA HIS A 387 26.56 -12.73 -8.02
C HIS A 387 25.26 -12.84 -7.22
N GLY A 388 24.17 -13.37 -7.78
CA GLY A 388 22.89 -13.50 -7.08
C GLY A 388 21.84 -12.49 -7.51
N GLY A 389 22.05 -11.76 -8.61
CA GLY A 389 20.99 -10.95 -9.21
C GLY A 389 19.82 -11.80 -9.69
N ALA A 390 18.61 -11.22 -9.63
CA ALA A 390 17.35 -11.92 -9.86
C ALA A 390 17.30 -12.71 -11.18
N ASN A 391 17.77 -12.16 -12.30
CA ASN A 391 17.77 -12.88 -13.59
C ASN A 391 18.61 -14.15 -13.54
N SER A 392 19.90 -14.06 -13.15
CA SER A 392 20.78 -15.23 -13.09
C SER A 392 20.29 -16.29 -12.10
N TRP A 393 19.71 -15.84 -10.98
CA TRP A 393 19.05 -16.71 -10.01
C TRP A 393 17.91 -17.51 -10.66
N TYR A 394 16.98 -16.82 -11.32
CA TYR A 394 15.81 -17.44 -11.92
C TYR A 394 16.13 -18.30 -13.15
N GLU A 395 17.06 -17.86 -13.99
CA GLU A 395 17.54 -18.61 -15.17
C GLU A 395 18.14 -19.96 -14.74
N ALA A 396 18.98 -19.98 -13.70
CA ALA A 396 19.59 -21.22 -13.22
C ALA A 396 18.55 -22.17 -12.60
N ILE A 397 17.61 -21.68 -11.78
CA ILE A 397 16.54 -22.51 -11.19
C ILE A 397 15.63 -23.08 -12.27
N GLN A 398 15.21 -22.29 -13.26
CA GLN A 398 14.35 -22.75 -14.36
C GLN A 398 14.96 -23.96 -15.09
N ASN A 399 16.28 -24.00 -15.21
CA ASN A 399 17.03 -25.06 -15.89
C ASN A 399 17.59 -26.13 -14.93
N GLY A 400 17.23 -26.08 -13.65
CA GLY A 400 17.64 -27.06 -12.64
C GLY A 400 19.15 -27.10 -12.44
N VAL A 401 19.82 -25.95 -12.49
CA VAL A 401 21.28 -25.82 -12.33
C VAL A 401 21.61 -25.35 -10.91
N PRO A 402 22.45 -26.09 -10.15
CA PRO A 402 22.92 -25.68 -8.83
C PRO A 402 23.70 -24.37 -8.82
N HIS A 403 23.71 -23.71 -7.66
CA HIS A 403 24.25 -22.37 -7.50
C HIS A 403 25.50 -22.35 -6.61
N VAL A 404 26.49 -21.54 -7.02
CA VAL A 404 27.47 -20.95 -6.10
C VAL A 404 27.31 -19.44 -6.18
N VAL A 405 26.76 -18.85 -5.12
CA VAL A 405 26.41 -17.42 -5.13
C VAL A 405 27.53 -16.61 -4.50
N LEU A 406 28.01 -15.60 -5.22
CA LEU A 406 29.05 -14.67 -4.80
C LEU A 406 28.48 -13.26 -4.64
N PRO A 407 27.60 -13.02 -3.66
CA PRO A 407 26.92 -11.75 -3.52
C PRO A 407 27.83 -10.62 -3.07
N ALA A 408 27.50 -9.43 -3.58
CA ALA A 408 28.25 -8.22 -3.29
C ALA A 408 27.37 -7.02 -2.95
N TRP A 409 26.03 -7.14 -3.06
CA TRP A 409 25.09 -6.08 -2.66
C TRP A 409 23.66 -6.62 -2.42
N GLN A 410 22.87 -5.85 -1.67
CA GLN A 410 21.42 -5.92 -1.47
C GLN A 410 20.74 -7.28 -1.62
N ASP A 411 19.91 -7.43 -2.65
CA ASP A 411 19.09 -8.58 -2.98
C ASP A 411 19.94 -9.82 -3.31
N CYS A 412 21.17 -9.62 -3.78
CA CYS A 412 22.09 -10.72 -4.03
C CYS A 412 22.41 -11.49 -2.74
N TYR A 413 22.58 -10.79 -1.62
CA TYR A 413 22.80 -11.43 -0.31
C TYR A 413 21.61 -12.28 0.11
N GLU A 414 20.40 -11.83 -0.23
CA GLU A 414 19.19 -12.58 0.03
C GLU A 414 19.13 -13.86 -0.81
N ASN A 415 19.39 -13.76 -2.12
CA ASN A 415 19.41 -14.92 -3.01
C ASN A 415 20.50 -15.93 -2.62
N ALA A 416 21.64 -15.48 -2.09
CA ALA A 416 22.66 -16.38 -1.55
C ALA A 416 22.17 -17.17 -0.32
N ALA A 417 21.49 -16.50 0.61
CA ALA A 417 20.88 -17.16 1.77
C ALA A 417 19.74 -18.10 1.33
N ARG A 418 18.98 -17.73 0.30
CA ARG A 418 17.88 -18.51 -0.27
C ARG A 418 18.39 -19.77 -0.96
N ALA A 419 19.56 -19.70 -1.62
CA ALA A 419 20.23 -20.85 -2.22
C ALA A 419 20.52 -21.94 -1.18
N GLU A 420 21.03 -21.53 -0.01
CA GLU A 420 21.32 -22.42 1.11
C GLU A 420 20.04 -22.98 1.73
N TRP A 421 19.02 -22.14 1.94
CA TRP A 421 17.74 -22.55 2.53
C TRP A 421 16.97 -23.55 1.66
N LEU A 422 16.93 -23.33 0.35
CA LEU A 422 16.30 -24.24 -0.62
C LEU A 422 17.13 -25.52 -0.86
N GLY A 423 18.39 -25.54 -0.42
CA GLY A 423 19.30 -26.65 -0.66
C GLY A 423 19.69 -26.80 -2.15
N ILE A 424 19.72 -25.70 -2.90
CA ILE A 424 20.09 -25.68 -4.33
C ILE A 424 21.46 -25.05 -4.60
N GLY A 425 22.12 -24.54 -3.56
CA GLY A 425 23.45 -23.99 -3.69
C GLY A 425 24.05 -23.53 -2.38
N VAL A 426 25.15 -22.78 -2.51
CA VAL A 426 25.93 -22.28 -1.38
C VAL A 426 26.28 -20.81 -1.54
N TYR A 427 26.39 -20.13 -0.41
CA TYR A 427 26.93 -18.78 -0.33
C TYR A 427 28.47 -18.86 -0.34
N GLY A 428 29.07 -18.63 -1.50
CA GLY A 428 30.46 -18.95 -1.81
C GLY A 428 31.54 -17.95 -1.35
N ASN A 429 31.18 -16.79 -0.82
CA ASN A 429 32.12 -15.78 -0.28
C ASN A 429 31.67 -15.20 1.07
N LYS A 430 30.96 -15.98 1.88
CA LYS A 430 30.34 -15.54 3.14
C LYS A 430 31.34 -14.90 4.12
N THR A 431 32.59 -15.38 4.16
CA THR A 431 33.62 -14.85 5.08
C THR A 431 34.25 -13.54 4.62
N ARG A 432 34.14 -13.18 3.33
CA ARG A 432 34.82 -12.02 2.73
C ARG A 432 33.92 -11.07 1.94
N ALA A 433 32.63 -11.37 1.81
CA ALA A 433 31.68 -10.54 1.09
C ALA A 433 31.79 -9.04 1.46
N PRO A 434 31.80 -8.12 0.46
CA PRO A 434 31.56 -8.37 -0.96
C PRO A 434 32.79 -8.94 -1.72
N ASN A 435 33.96 -8.99 -1.09
CA ASN A 435 35.17 -9.58 -1.69
C ASN A 435 35.10 -11.12 -1.73
N ILE A 436 36.09 -11.73 -2.38
CA ILE A 436 36.14 -13.18 -2.61
C ILE A 436 37.47 -13.73 -2.10
N ASN A 437 37.42 -14.91 -1.45
CA ASN A 437 38.59 -15.71 -1.13
C ASN A 437 38.61 -16.95 -2.03
N GLY A 438 39.71 -17.18 -2.76
CA GLY A 438 39.79 -18.31 -3.70
C GLY A 438 39.62 -19.68 -3.04
N ARG A 439 40.13 -19.87 -1.82
CA ARG A 439 39.96 -21.15 -1.08
C ARG A 439 38.52 -21.37 -0.65
N GLU A 440 37.81 -20.31 -0.26
CA GLU A 440 36.37 -20.37 0.05
C GLU A 440 35.54 -20.74 -1.19
N LEU A 441 35.80 -20.06 -2.32
CA LEU A 441 35.15 -20.37 -3.60
C LEU A 441 35.42 -21.81 -4.05
N SER A 442 36.66 -22.28 -3.97
CA SER A 442 37.03 -23.65 -4.31
C SER A 442 36.27 -24.68 -3.47
N LYS A 443 36.20 -24.46 -2.13
CA LYS A 443 35.42 -25.31 -1.22
C LYS A 443 33.93 -25.30 -1.55
N ALA A 444 33.37 -24.14 -1.89
CA ALA A 444 31.98 -23.99 -2.28
C ALA A 444 31.67 -24.79 -3.56
N LEU A 445 32.52 -24.67 -4.58
CA LEU A 445 32.40 -25.45 -5.83
C LEU A 445 32.53 -26.95 -5.58
N LEU A 446 33.55 -27.39 -4.84
CA LEU A 446 33.72 -28.81 -4.49
C LEU A 446 32.49 -29.35 -3.76
N LYS A 447 31.93 -28.58 -2.82
CA LYS A 447 30.73 -28.98 -2.07
C LYS A 447 29.52 -29.17 -3.00
N VAL A 448 29.21 -28.18 -3.83
CA VAL A 448 28.04 -28.23 -4.73
C VAL A 448 28.20 -29.31 -5.81
N MET A 449 29.40 -29.44 -6.37
CA MET A 449 29.66 -30.39 -7.46
C MET A 449 29.75 -31.84 -6.98
N SER A 450 30.17 -32.09 -5.73
CA SER A 450 30.32 -33.45 -5.19
C SER A 450 29.04 -34.01 -4.56
N ASP A 451 28.11 -33.15 -4.15
CA ASP A 451 26.86 -33.55 -3.49
C ASP A 451 25.69 -33.44 -4.48
N ARG A 452 25.20 -34.60 -4.94
CA ARG A 452 24.12 -34.69 -5.93
C ARG A 452 22.79 -34.11 -5.43
N SER A 453 22.59 -33.98 -4.12
CA SER A 453 21.34 -33.46 -3.55
C SER A 453 21.06 -32.03 -4.01
N TYR A 454 22.10 -31.21 -4.24
CA TYR A 454 21.94 -29.85 -4.80
C TYR A 454 21.31 -29.87 -6.21
N LYS A 455 21.78 -30.78 -7.07
CA LYS A 455 21.26 -30.95 -8.44
C LYS A 455 19.85 -31.51 -8.43
N GLU A 456 19.58 -32.51 -7.59
CA GLU A 456 18.25 -33.10 -7.45
C GLU A 456 17.23 -32.06 -6.98
N LYS A 457 17.56 -31.26 -5.96
CA LYS A 457 16.70 -30.16 -5.48
C LYS A 457 16.49 -29.09 -6.54
N ALA A 458 17.53 -28.69 -7.26
CA ALA A 458 17.40 -27.72 -8.35
C ALA A 458 16.47 -28.24 -9.47
N LEU A 459 16.59 -29.52 -9.84
CA LEU A 459 15.71 -30.16 -10.82
C LEU A 459 14.25 -30.24 -10.34
N ASP A 460 14.01 -30.51 -9.06
CA ASP A 460 12.65 -30.52 -8.52
C ASP A 460 11.99 -29.14 -8.55
N LEU A 461 12.73 -28.08 -8.21
CA LEU A 461 12.22 -26.70 -8.33
C LEU A 461 12.06 -26.28 -9.79
N SER A 462 12.92 -26.75 -10.70
CA SER A 462 12.79 -26.51 -12.14
C SER A 462 11.44 -27.02 -12.69
N LYS A 463 11.01 -28.21 -12.27
CA LYS A 463 9.68 -28.77 -12.65
C LYS A 463 8.54 -27.83 -12.23
N LEU A 464 8.64 -27.24 -11.04
CA LEU A 464 7.65 -26.26 -10.56
C LEU A 464 7.63 -25.01 -11.45
N CYS A 465 8.80 -24.44 -11.74
CA CYS A 465 8.95 -23.26 -12.59
C CYS A 465 8.47 -23.47 -14.04
N GLN A 466 8.49 -24.71 -14.52
CA GLN A 466 8.05 -25.08 -15.88
C GLN A 466 6.55 -25.39 -15.98
N LYS A 467 5.82 -25.49 -14.85
CA LYS A 467 4.37 -25.80 -14.86
C LYS A 467 3.56 -24.77 -15.64
N LYS A 468 3.89 -23.50 -15.49
CA LYS A 468 3.39 -22.39 -16.29
C LYS A 468 4.46 -21.34 -16.35
N GLU A 469 4.91 -21.00 -17.55
CA GLU A 469 5.94 -19.98 -17.70
C GLU A 469 5.46 -18.61 -17.22
N GLY A 470 6.33 -17.92 -16.50
CA GLY A 470 5.95 -16.66 -15.88
C GLY A 470 5.58 -15.55 -16.86
N ARG A 471 6.26 -15.50 -18.01
CA ARG A 471 5.96 -14.53 -19.08
C ARG A 471 4.54 -14.69 -19.63
N VAL A 472 4.06 -15.93 -19.75
CA VAL A 472 2.69 -16.27 -20.18
C VAL A 472 1.67 -15.77 -19.17
N ALA A 473 1.85 -16.15 -17.90
CA ALA A 473 0.95 -15.73 -16.82
C ALA A 473 0.91 -14.20 -16.63
N ALA A 474 2.05 -13.52 -16.76
CA ALA A 474 2.13 -12.07 -16.69
C ALA A 474 1.40 -11.39 -17.87
N ALA A 475 1.61 -11.87 -19.10
CA ALA A 475 0.95 -11.33 -20.29
C ALA A 475 -0.57 -11.51 -20.23
N GLU A 476 -1.06 -12.69 -19.85
CA GLU A 476 -2.49 -12.96 -19.64
C GLU A 476 -3.11 -11.99 -18.63
N LYS A 477 -2.43 -11.79 -17.48
CA LYS A 477 -2.92 -10.89 -16.42
C LYS A 477 -2.93 -9.43 -16.88
N ILE A 478 -1.92 -8.98 -17.62
CA ILE A 478 -1.90 -7.62 -18.19
C ILE A 478 -3.09 -7.42 -19.13
N VAL A 479 -3.36 -8.39 -20.01
CA VAL A 479 -4.48 -8.32 -20.96
C VAL A 479 -5.83 -8.35 -20.25
N GLU A 480 -5.99 -9.19 -19.22
CA GLU A 480 -7.19 -9.21 -18.38
C GLU A 480 -7.47 -7.84 -17.76
N LEU A 481 -6.44 -7.21 -17.17
CA LEU A 481 -6.55 -5.90 -16.55
C LEU A 481 -6.74 -4.77 -17.56
N ALA A 482 -6.14 -4.89 -18.75
CA ALA A 482 -6.36 -3.94 -19.85
C ALA A 482 -7.81 -3.93 -20.33
N ARG A 483 -8.46 -5.10 -20.33
CA ARG A 483 -9.86 -5.27 -20.73
C ARG A 483 -10.83 -5.00 -19.60
N ASN A 484 -10.39 -5.12 -18.35
CA ASN A 484 -11.20 -4.96 -17.15
C ASN A 484 -10.47 -4.10 -16.10
N PRO A 485 -10.36 -2.77 -16.31
CA PRO A 485 -9.61 -1.88 -15.41
C PRO A 485 -10.08 -1.91 -13.94
N ASP A 486 -11.35 -2.22 -13.70
CA ASP A 486 -11.93 -2.33 -12.35
C ASP A 486 -11.30 -3.44 -11.50
N LEU A 487 -10.63 -4.43 -12.13
CA LEU A 487 -9.92 -5.52 -11.45
C LEU A 487 -8.51 -5.13 -10.95
N MET A 488 -8.06 -3.90 -11.17
CA MET A 488 -6.73 -3.43 -10.72
C MET A 488 -6.57 -3.38 -9.19
N ALA A 489 -7.67 -3.23 -8.46
CA ALA A 489 -7.67 -3.10 -7.00
C ALA A 489 -7.87 -4.46 -6.32
N MET A 490 -7.34 -4.60 -5.10
CA MET A 490 -7.59 -5.78 -4.27
C MET A 490 -9.08 -6.07 -4.13
N HIS A 491 -9.44 -7.35 -4.24
CA HIS A 491 -10.70 -7.83 -3.71
C HIS A 491 -10.70 -7.58 -2.20
N ILE A 492 -11.78 -6.99 -1.67
CA ILE A 492 -11.89 -6.71 -0.24
C ILE A 492 -12.52 -7.94 0.41
N PRO A 493 -11.77 -8.72 1.23
CA PRO A 493 -12.35 -9.85 1.95
C PRO A 493 -13.51 -9.40 2.84
N ASP A 494 -14.46 -10.28 3.08
CA ASP A 494 -15.65 -10.06 3.94
C ASP A 494 -16.71 -9.07 3.42
N VAL A 495 -16.51 -8.46 2.25
CA VAL A 495 -17.59 -7.75 1.55
C VAL A 495 -18.14 -8.68 0.48
N LYS A 496 -19.06 -9.56 0.87
CA LYS A 496 -19.90 -10.28 -0.10
C LYS A 496 -20.86 -9.29 -0.76
N ILE A 497 -20.38 -8.58 -1.79
CA ILE A 497 -21.19 -7.75 -2.67
C ILE A 497 -22.03 -8.70 -3.54
N GLY A 498 -23.05 -9.33 -2.94
CA GLY A 498 -23.87 -10.31 -3.66
C GLY A 498 -24.63 -11.33 -2.82
N ASP A 499 -24.35 -11.48 -1.51
CA ASP A 499 -25.19 -12.37 -0.69
C ASP A 499 -26.53 -11.70 -0.37
N SER A 500 -27.58 -12.25 -0.97
CA SER A 500 -28.99 -11.96 -0.80
C SER A 500 -29.51 -12.31 0.60
N GLN A 501 -29.05 -11.62 1.65
CA GLN A 501 -29.59 -11.79 3.01
C GLN A 501 -30.04 -10.49 3.72
N CYS A 502 -29.76 -9.29 3.20
CA CYS A 502 -30.28 -8.07 3.80
C CYS A 502 -31.44 -7.52 2.95
N GLN A 503 -32.68 -7.76 3.38
CA GLN A 503 -33.85 -7.07 2.81
C GLN A 503 -33.76 -5.59 3.21
N LEU A 504 -33.31 -4.74 2.27
CA LEU A 504 -33.38 -3.30 2.44
C LEU A 504 -34.80 -2.83 2.15
N SER A 505 -35.33 -1.96 3.01
CA SER A 505 -36.58 -1.27 2.75
C SER A 505 -36.33 0.00 1.95
N GLU A 506 -37.25 0.33 1.05
CA GLU A 506 -37.18 1.56 0.25
C GLU A 506 -38.36 2.48 0.56
N ILE A 507 -38.07 3.77 0.66
CA ILE A 507 -39.09 4.82 0.68
C ILE A 507 -38.90 5.75 -0.52
N ARG A 508 -40.00 6.28 -1.05
CA ARG A 508 -40.01 7.22 -2.17
C ARG A 508 -40.61 8.54 -1.73
N ASN A 509 -39.99 9.65 -2.14
CA ASN A 509 -40.57 10.97 -1.97
C ASN A 509 -41.46 11.33 -3.18
N ARG A 510 -42.08 12.53 -3.14
CA ARG A 510 -42.98 13.03 -4.19
C ARG A 510 -42.30 13.23 -5.55
N SER A 511 -40.99 13.45 -5.59
CA SER A 511 -40.22 13.62 -6.83
C SER A 511 -39.66 12.30 -7.38
N GLY A 512 -40.01 11.17 -6.78
CA GLY A 512 -39.58 9.84 -7.23
C GLY A 512 -38.19 9.43 -6.78
N MET A 513 -37.50 10.25 -5.95
CA MET A 513 -36.24 9.85 -5.34
C MET A 513 -36.46 8.76 -4.30
N THR A 514 -35.51 7.82 -4.22
CA THR A 514 -35.54 6.67 -3.33
C THR A 514 -34.51 6.79 -2.22
N LEU A 515 -34.87 6.37 -1.01
CA LEU A 515 -33.92 6.09 0.08
C LEU A 515 -34.02 4.64 0.50
N GLN A 516 -32.87 4.05 0.84
CA GLN A 516 -32.77 2.68 1.35
C GLN A 516 -32.45 2.68 2.84
N SER A 517 -33.10 1.78 3.59
CA SER A 517 -32.82 1.52 5.01
C SER A 517 -32.67 0.03 5.30
N ALA A 518 -31.83 -0.31 6.28
CA ALA A 518 -31.68 -1.68 6.76
C ALA A 518 -32.82 -2.12 7.69
N GLN A 519 -33.63 -1.18 8.17
CA GLN A 519 -34.77 -1.47 9.05
C GLN A 519 -36.06 -1.58 8.23
N LEU A 520 -36.88 -2.59 8.52
CA LEU A 520 -38.19 -2.75 7.87
C LEU A 520 -39.13 -1.57 8.20
N PRO A 521 -40.11 -1.24 7.33
CA PRO A 521 -41.15 -0.26 7.64
C PRO A 521 -41.88 -0.64 8.94
N PRO A 522 -42.36 0.34 9.74
CA PRO A 522 -43.19 0.02 10.89
C PRO A 522 -44.46 -0.70 10.41
N PRO A 523 -44.97 -1.72 11.12
CA PRO A 523 -46.24 -2.33 10.77
C PRO A 523 -47.37 -1.29 10.80
N GLU A 524 -48.26 -1.32 9.81
CA GLU A 524 -49.44 -0.45 9.75
C GLU A 524 -50.41 -0.82 10.89
N GLY A 525 -50.38 -0.04 11.97
CA GLY A 525 -51.26 -0.19 13.12
C GLY A 525 -51.06 0.93 14.13
N LYS A 526 -52.12 1.33 14.83
CA LYS A 526 -51.99 2.31 15.94
C LYS A 526 -51.04 1.72 16.99
N PRO A 527 -50.02 2.45 17.45
CA PRO A 527 -49.11 1.95 18.48
C PRO A 527 -49.92 1.61 19.74
N THR A 528 -49.89 0.33 20.14
CA THR A 528 -50.48 -0.09 21.42
C THR A 528 -49.76 0.63 22.55
N ALA A 529 -50.52 1.24 23.46
CA ALA A 529 -49.95 1.94 24.61
C ALA A 529 -49.03 0.98 25.38
N LYS A 530 -47.76 1.36 25.56
CA LYS A 530 -46.83 0.55 26.35
C LYS A 530 -47.29 0.55 27.82
N PRO A 531 -47.13 -0.56 28.55
CA PRO A 531 -47.35 -0.57 29.99
C PRO A 531 -46.53 0.54 30.67
N PHE A 532 -47.13 1.25 31.63
CA PHE A 532 -46.54 2.41 32.30
C PHE A 532 -45.13 2.13 32.86
N LEU A 533 -44.91 0.95 33.45
CA LEU A 533 -43.60 0.54 33.98
C LEU A 533 -42.51 0.45 32.92
N ASN A 534 -42.85 0.03 31.70
CA ASN A 534 -41.91 -0.06 30.59
C ASN A 534 -41.54 1.32 30.07
N ASP A 535 -42.50 2.24 29.98
CA ASP A 535 -42.23 3.63 29.59
C ASP A 535 -41.37 4.36 30.64
N LEU A 536 -41.64 4.13 31.93
CA LEU A 536 -40.82 4.67 33.02
C LEU A 536 -39.39 4.11 32.99
N ALA A 537 -39.23 2.79 32.80
CA ALA A 537 -37.92 2.16 32.69
C ALA A 537 -37.12 2.67 31.47
N GLU A 538 -37.77 2.82 30.31
CA GLU A 538 -37.16 3.43 29.12
C GLU A 538 -36.75 4.87 29.38
N ALA A 539 -37.59 5.68 30.03
CA ALA A 539 -37.26 7.06 30.38
C ALA A 539 -36.09 7.15 31.37
N VAL A 540 -36.03 6.29 32.38
CA VAL A 540 -34.90 6.21 33.33
C VAL A 540 -33.61 5.84 32.59
N LEU A 541 -33.66 4.83 31.72
CA LEU A 541 -32.50 4.43 30.91
C LEU A 541 -32.04 5.56 29.98
N MET A 542 -32.96 6.21 29.27
CA MET A 542 -32.61 7.33 28.39
C MET A 542 -32.06 8.53 29.17
N THR A 543 -32.61 8.82 30.35
CA THR A 543 -32.08 9.84 31.24
C THR A 543 -30.65 9.49 31.64
N ALA A 544 -30.38 8.25 32.07
CA ALA A 544 -29.03 7.81 32.43
C ALA A 544 -28.05 7.92 31.25
N LEU A 545 -28.44 7.42 30.07
CA LEU A 545 -27.62 7.47 28.84
C LEU A 545 -27.34 8.92 28.41
N CYS A 546 -28.36 9.78 28.43
CA CYS A 546 -28.23 11.17 28.02
C CYS A 546 -27.36 12.00 28.97
N ASN A 547 -27.26 11.60 30.24
CA ASN A 547 -26.49 12.26 31.28
C ASN A 547 -25.15 11.56 31.60
N THR A 548 -24.74 10.54 30.82
CA THR A 548 -23.44 9.84 30.98
C THR A 548 -22.25 10.79 31.00
N TRP A 549 -22.33 11.89 30.24
CA TRP A 549 -21.29 12.92 30.17
C TRP A 549 -21.02 13.61 31.51
N SER A 550 -21.99 13.62 32.43
CA SER A 550 -21.84 14.14 33.81
C SER A 550 -21.74 13.01 34.84
N ILE A 551 -22.56 11.97 34.72
CA ILE A 551 -22.66 10.88 35.70
C ILE A 551 -21.34 10.10 35.80
N LEU A 552 -20.75 9.70 34.67
CA LEU A 552 -19.55 8.87 34.68
C LEU A 552 -18.32 9.62 35.23
N PRO A 553 -18.06 10.89 34.85
CA PRO A 553 -16.97 11.64 35.47
C PRO A 553 -17.19 11.87 36.96
N LEU A 554 -18.41 12.23 37.39
CA LEU A 554 -18.75 12.40 38.81
C LEU A 554 -18.46 11.12 39.61
N LEU A 555 -18.91 9.97 39.09
CA LEU A 555 -18.61 8.68 39.70
C LEU A 555 -17.10 8.42 39.75
N GLY A 556 -16.40 8.61 38.63
CA GLY A 556 -14.96 8.39 38.53
C GLY A 556 -14.14 9.27 39.49
N TYR A 557 -14.49 10.54 39.64
CA TYR A 557 -13.86 11.43 40.61
C TYR A 557 -14.25 11.11 42.05
N SER A 558 -15.50 10.69 42.31
CA SER A 558 -15.95 10.29 43.65
C SER A 558 -15.17 9.10 44.22
N LEU A 559 -14.58 8.26 43.36
CA LEU A 559 -13.70 7.16 43.79
C LEU A 559 -12.44 7.66 44.54
N LEU A 560 -12.06 8.93 44.41
CA LEU A 560 -11.00 9.56 45.22
C LEU A 560 -11.38 9.71 46.70
N LEU A 561 -12.68 9.66 47.02
CA LEU A 561 -13.20 9.68 48.39
C LEU A 561 -13.05 8.31 49.07
N VAL A 562 -12.82 7.23 48.30
CA VAL A 562 -12.60 5.88 48.82
C VAL A 562 -11.11 5.69 49.14
N PRO A 563 -10.70 5.61 50.43
CA PRO A 563 -9.27 5.65 50.80
C PRO A 563 -8.43 4.54 50.14
N ARG A 564 -8.98 3.33 50.00
CA ARG A 564 -8.29 2.18 49.41
C ARG A 564 -8.07 2.31 47.89
N LEU A 565 -8.88 3.11 47.19
CA LEU A 565 -8.78 3.28 45.74
C LEU A 565 -8.06 4.56 45.32
N ARG A 566 -7.90 5.52 46.24
CA ARG A 566 -7.38 6.87 45.95
C ARG A 566 -6.08 6.87 45.16
N PHE A 567 -5.08 6.08 45.56
CA PHE A 567 -3.78 6.04 44.85
C PHE A 567 -3.95 5.50 43.41
N LEU A 568 -4.69 4.41 43.22
CA LEU A 568 -4.94 3.83 41.91
C LEU A 568 -5.72 4.80 41.00
N VAL A 569 -6.71 5.49 41.55
CA VAL A 569 -7.49 6.49 40.81
C VAL A 569 -6.63 7.68 40.41
N LEU A 570 -5.73 8.16 41.28
CA LEU A 570 -4.78 9.23 40.93
C LEU A 570 -3.83 8.81 39.79
N VAL A 571 -3.27 7.60 39.86
CA VAL A 571 -2.43 7.05 38.77
C VAL A 571 -3.22 6.96 37.47
N TYR A 572 -4.47 6.46 37.53
CA TYR A 572 -5.35 6.37 36.38
C TYR A 572 -5.67 7.76 35.79
N LEU A 573 -5.97 8.77 36.61
CA LEU A 573 -6.23 10.15 36.16
C LEU A 573 -5.01 10.76 35.48
N ILE A 574 -3.80 10.57 36.02
CA ILE A 574 -2.54 11.01 35.40
C ILE A 574 -2.33 10.29 34.06
N TYR A 575 -2.54 8.97 34.04
CA TYR A 575 -2.41 8.16 32.83
C TYR A 575 -3.36 8.65 31.74
N ILE A 576 -4.65 8.83 32.02
CA ILE A 576 -5.60 9.27 30.99
C ILE A 576 -5.32 10.68 30.50
N LYS A 577 -4.87 11.58 31.39
CA LYS A 577 -4.61 12.99 31.05
C LYS A 577 -3.33 13.19 30.24
N TYR A 578 -2.24 12.46 30.55
CA TYR A 578 -0.92 12.74 29.97
C TYR A 578 -0.38 11.65 29.05
N ILE A 579 -0.80 10.39 29.23
CA ILE A 579 -0.20 9.23 28.54
C ILE A 579 -1.17 8.62 27.50
N ALA A 580 -2.46 8.47 27.86
CA ALA A 580 -3.41 7.65 27.12
C ALA A 580 -4.00 8.33 25.87
N LYS A 581 -3.25 8.34 24.77
CA LYS A 581 -3.65 8.99 23.49
C LYS A 581 -4.50 8.12 22.56
N ALA A 582 -5.28 7.17 23.09
CA ALA A 582 -6.04 6.21 22.28
C ALA A 582 -6.97 6.89 21.26
N HIS A 583 -7.65 7.96 21.69
CA HIS A 583 -8.57 8.77 20.89
C HIS A 583 -7.90 9.58 19.76
N GLU A 584 -6.57 9.58 19.67
CA GLU A 584 -5.80 10.23 18.59
C GLU A 584 -5.03 9.24 17.70
N LYS A 585 -4.98 7.94 18.03
CA LYS A 585 -4.01 7.01 17.39
C LYS A 585 -4.42 6.56 15.98
N GLY A 586 -5.69 6.68 15.62
CA GLY A 586 -6.27 6.13 14.38
C GLY A 586 -6.55 4.62 14.46
N THR A 587 -6.39 4.02 15.64
CA THR A 587 -6.62 2.59 15.92
C THR A 587 -7.85 2.44 16.80
N LEU A 588 -8.73 1.48 16.49
CA LEU A 588 -9.96 1.23 17.25
C LEU A 588 -9.80 0.08 18.25
N SER A 589 -8.65 0.01 18.95
CA SER A 589 -8.29 -1.13 19.81
C SER A 589 -9.20 -1.33 21.03
N LEU A 590 -9.97 -0.32 21.41
CA LEU A 590 -10.90 -0.35 22.54
C LEU A 590 -12.37 -0.38 22.10
N ARG A 591 -12.65 -0.38 20.79
CA ARG A 591 -14.02 -0.48 20.27
C ARG A 591 -14.58 -1.86 20.56
N ASN A 592 -15.82 -1.90 21.01
CA ASN A 592 -16.53 -3.14 21.34
C ASN A 592 -17.83 -3.23 20.54
N ASP A 593 -17.84 -4.06 19.50
CA ASP A 593 -19.01 -4.19 18.63
C ASP A 593 -20.19 -4.92 19.31
N SER A 594 -19.93 -5.79 20.31
CA SER A 594 -20.99 -6.37 21.15
C SER A 594 -21.69 -5.30 21.99
N PHE A 595 -20.93 -4.34 22.53
CA PHE A 595 -21.51 -3.21 23.24
C PHE A 595 -22.36 -2.35 22.29
N ARG A 596 -21.84 -2.02 21.09
CA ARG A 596 -22.52 -1.18 20.08
C ARG A 596 -23.81 -1.78 19.51
N THR A 597 -23.98 -3.10 19.60
CA THR A 597 -25.16 -3.85 19.13
C THR A 597 -26.04 -4.38 20.28
N SER A 598 -25.71 -4.01 21.52
CA SER A 598 -26.40 -4.49 22.72
C SER A 598 -27.86 -4.02 22.83
N TRP A 599 -28.62 -4.66 23.72
CA TRP A 599 -30.01 -4.32 24.01
C TRP A 599 -30.20 -2.86 24.46
N ILE A 600 -29.17 -2.24 25.07
CA ILE A 600 -29.18 -0.83 25.48
C ILE A 600 -29.39 0.07 24.25
N TRP A 601 -28.61 -0.15 23.19
CA TRP A 601 -28.73 0.63 21.96
C TRP A 601 -29.96 0.27 21.14
N LYS A 602 -30.45 -0.99 21.20
CA LYS A 602 -31.73 -1.35 20.59
C LYS A 602 -32.90 -0.60 21.23
N THR A 603 -32.87 -0.47 22.55
CA THR A 603 -33.85 0.33 23.32
C THR A 603 -33.71 1.80 22.96
N TYR A 604 -32.49 2.31 22.83
CA TYR A 604 -32.20 3.68 22.37
C TYR A 604 -32.81 3.97 21.00
N ALA A 605 -32.59 3.10 20.01
CA ALA A 605 -33.18 3.26 18.68
C ALA A 605 -34.71 3.18 18.71
N SER A 606 -35.28 2.31 19.54
CA SER A 606 -36.73 2.16 19.69
C SER A 606 -37.39 3.33 20.44
N TYR A 607 -36.64 4.02 21.30
CA TYR A 607 -37.10 5.20 22.01
C TYR A 607 -37.30 6.39 21.06
N PHE A 608 -36.34 6.64 20.17
CA PHE A 608 -36.36 7.74 19.20
C PHE A 608 -36.97 7.41 17.82
N PRO A 609 -37.69 6.29 17.69
CA PRO A 609 -37.86 5.62 16.40
C PRO A 609 -36.74 5.89 15.36
N LEU A 610 -35.47 5.66 15.75
CA LEU A 610 -34.31 6.07 14.97
C LEU A 610 -34.18 5.23 13.70
N ARG A 611 -34.09 5.91 12.56
CA ARG A 611 -33.85 5.31 11.24
C ARG A 611 -32.69 5.95 10.52
N LEU A 612 -31.86 5.12 9.90
CA LEU A 612 -30.77 5.53 9.02
C LEU A 612 -31.13 5.18 7.57
N TYR A 613 -30.93 6.14 6.69
CA TYR A 613 -31.19 6.03 5.26
C TYR A 613 -29.95 6.35 4.45
N ARG A 614 -29.76 5.66 3.33
CA ARG A 614 -28.74 5.99 2.32
C ARG A 614 -29.39 6.40 1.00
N SER A 615 -28.83 7.44 0.38
CA SER A 615 -29.19 7.88 -0.99
C SER A 615 -28.44 7.10 -2.08
N ALA A 616 -27.21 6.66 -1.78
CA ALA A 616 -26.36 5.89 -2.68
C ALA A 616 -25.53 4.87 -1.91
N SER A 617 -25.11 3.80 -2.59
CA SER A 617 -24.10 2.88 -2.09
C SER A 617 -22.73 3.56 -2.07
N LEU A 618 -21.93 3.28 -1.04
CA LEU A 618 -20.56 3.78 -0.92
C LEU A 618 -19.57 2.62 -1.11
N SER A 619 -18.53 2.85 -1.91
CA SER A 619 -17.47 1.87 -2.18
C SER A 619 -16.54 1.72 -0.96
N PRO A 620 -16.28 0.50 -0.46
CA PRO A 620 -15.31 0.25 0.61
C PRO A 620 -13.84 0.48 0.19
N GLN A 621 -13.56 0.72 -1.09
CA GLN A 621 -12.23 1.06 -1.62
C GLN A 621 -11.86 2.54 -1.41
N LYS A 622 -12.76 3.34 -0.83
CA LYS A 622 -12.53 4.77 -0.58
C LYS A 622 -12.58 5.10 0.91
N LYS A 623 -12.21 6.34 1.23
CA LYS A 623 -12.32 6.95 2.55
C LYS A 623 -13.46 7.97 2.54
N TYR A 624 -14.13 8.15 3.66
CA TYR A 624 -15.26 9.09 3.74
C TYR A 624 -15.22 10.00 4.95
N ILE A 625 -15.67 11.24 4.77
CA ILE A 625 -16.01 12.16 5.86
C ILE A 625 -17.51 12.44 5.80
N PHE A 626 -18.26 11.90 6.76
CA PHE A 626 -19.67 12.21 6.94
C PHE A 626 -19.81 13.52 7.71
N GLY A 627 -20.38 14.54 7.07
CA GLY A 627 -20.71 15.81 7.70
C GLY A 627 -22.14 15.80 8.22
N TYR A 628 -22.31 15.70 9.54
CA TYR A 628 -23.60 15.55 10.21
C TYR A 628 -24.22 16.88 10.62
N HIS A 629 -25.49 17.08 10.26
CA HIS A 629 -26.29 18.27 10.60
C HIS A 629 -27.75 17.93 10.93
N PRO A 630 -28.40 18.66 11.86
CA PRO A 630 -27.78 19.61 12.78
C PRO A 630 -27.13 18.86 13.96
N HIS A 631 -26.26 19.51 14.73
CA HIS A 631 -25.71 18.96 15.97
C HIS A 631 -26.82 18.75 17.03
N GLY A 632 -27.81 19.64 17.07
CA GLY A 632 -28.83 19.67 18.11
C GLY A 632 -28.24 19.86 19.52
N VAL A 633 -29.08 19.69 20.54
CA VAL A 633 -28.65 19.82 21.95
C VAL A 633 -27.69 18.69 22.35
N ALA A 634 -27.84 17.49 21.80
CA ALA A 634 -27.08 16.34 22.28
C ALA A 634 -26.79 15.20 21.27
N ILE A 635 -26.77 15.50 19.96
CA ILE A 635 -26.30 14.63 18.86
C ILE A 635 -26.82 13.18 18.91
N ARG A 636 -28.09 13.00 19.25
CA ARG A 636 -28.68 11.69 19.52
C ARG A 636 -28.85 10.86 18.26
N GLY A 637 -29.23 11.48 17.15
CA GLY A 637 -29.26 10.81 15.85
C GLY A 637 -27.86 10.39 15.42
N ALA A 638 -26.84 11.22 15.64
CA ALA A 638 -25.46 10.88 15.28
C ALA A 638 -24.93 9.70 16.09
N VAL A 639 -25.14 9.71 17.41
CA VAL A 639 -24.72 8.61 18.28
C VAL A 639 -25.41 7.30 17.87
N GLY A 640 -26.73 7.33 17.68
CA GLY A 640 -27.46 6.11 17.33
C GLY A 640 -27.19 5.58 15.91
N ALA A 641 -26.94 6.48 14.93
CA ALA A 641 -26.76 6.11 13.54
C ALA A 641 -25.29 5.81 13.15
N PHE A 642 -24.33 6.47 13.80
CA PHE A 642 -22.92 6.45 13.40
C PHE A 642 -21.97 5.90 14.46
N ALA A 643 -22.36 5.87 15.74
CA ALA A 643 -21.58 5.22 16.80
C ALA A 643 -22.15 3.84 17.13
N ALA A 644 -23.43 3.72 17.46
CA ALA A 644 -24.11 2.45 17.63
C ALA A 644 -24.42 1.80 16.28
N ASP A 645 -24.44 0.46 16.20
CA ASP A 645 -24.73 -0.25 14.94
C ASP A 645 -26.15 -0.84 14.93
N VAL A 646 -27.09 -0.12 15.55
CA VAL A 646 -28.48 -0.57 15.72
C VAL A 646 -29.43 -0.02 14.66
N ALA A 647 -29.05 1.08 14.00
CA ALA A 647 -29.73 1.59 12.81
C ALA A 647 -29.25 0.91 11.52
N GLY A 648 -28.35 -0.09 11.62
CA GLY A 648 -27.85 -0.88 10.49
C GLY A 648 -26.81 -0.18 9.63
N PHE A 649 -25.88 0.60 10.22
CA PHE A 649 -24.82 1.27 9.46
C PHE A 649 -23.95 0.28 8.70
N SER A 650 -23.49 -0.79 9.37
CA SER A 650 -22.65 -1.81 8.73
C SER A 650 -23.35 -2.56 7.61
N GLN A 651 -24.69 -2.67 7.68
CA GLN A 651 -25.51 -3.29 6.64
C GLN A 651 -25.74 -2.35 5.46
N LEU A 652 -25.95 -1.04 5.72
CA LEU A 652 -26.11 -0.02 4.69
C LEU A 652 -24.80 0.35 3.98
N PHE A 653 -23.66 0.21 4.66
CA PHE A 653 -22.33 0.55 4.14
C PHE A 653 -21.35 -0.59 4.41
N PRO A 654 -21.52 -1.75 3.75
CA PRO A 654 -20.70 -2.92 4.02
C PRO A 654 -19.23 -2.65 3.68
N GLY A 655 -18.33 -3.13 4.54
CA GLY A 655 -16.89 -2.87 4.43
C GLY A 655 -16.44 -1.47 4.84
N ILE A 656 -17.33 -0.59 5.32
CA ILE A 656 -16.95 0.74 5.81
C ILE A 656 -17.01 0.77 7.35
N THR A 657 -15.86 1.02 7.99
CA THR A 657 -15.76 1.25 9.43
C THR A 657 -15.81 2.73 9.74
N ASN A 658 -16.96 3.21 10.21
CA ASN A 658 -17.14 4.59 10.64
C ASN A 658 -16.73 4.82 12.11
N THR A 659 -16.22 6.02 12.38
CA THR A 659 -15.85 6.51 13.72
C THR A 659 -16.47 7.90 13.95
N LEU A 660 -17.39 8.02 14.91
CA LEU A 660 -17.97 9.31 15.31
C LEU A 660 -16.97 10.10 16.15
N LEU A 661 -16.73 11.36 15.79
CA LEU A 661 -15.71 12.20 16.44
C LEU A 661 -16.33 13.19 17.44
N MET A 662 -15.67 13.35 18.58
CA MET A 662 -16.04 14.26 19.67
C MET A 662 -14.87 15.14 20.10
N LYS A 663 -15.15 16.22 20.84
CA LYS A 663 -14.13 17.12 21.41
C LYS A 663 -13.15 16.36 22.31
N ASP A 664 -11.85 16.46 22.03
CA ASP A 664 -10.78 15.68 22.71
C ASP A 664 -10.85 15.76 24.26
N SER A 665 -11.32 16.88 24.83
CA SER A 665 -11.42 17.06 26.29
C SER A 665 -12.28 16.02 27.01
N VAL A 666 -13.25 15.40 26.33
CA VAL A 666 -14.11 14.37 26.94
C VAL A 666 -13.35 13.05 27.19
N PHE A 667 -12.27 12.80 26.44
CA PHE A 667 -11.45 11.60 26.59
C PHE A 667 -10.43 11.69 27.73
N TYR A 668 -10.41 12.81 28.46
CA TYR A 668 -9.63 12.98 29.69
C TYR A 668 -10.47 12.81 30.96
N GLN A 669 -11.75 12.47 30.81
CA GLN A 669 -12.67 12.28 31.93
C GLN A 669 -12.69 10.80 32.35
N PRO A 670 -12.60 10.49 33.65
CA PRO A 670 -12.57 9.11 34.14
C PRO A 670 -13.90 8.40 33.85
N LEU A 671 -13.84 7.10 33.52
CA LEU A 671 -14.97 6.23 33.15
C LEU A 671 -15.69 6.61 31.84
N LEU A 672 -15.92 7.91 31.60
CA LEU A 672 -16.51 8.42 30.36
C LEU A 672 -15.60 8.09 29.16
N ARG A 673 -14.28 8.19 29.32
CA ARG A 673 -13.32 7.83 28.28
C ARG A 673 -13.52 6.40 27.77
N GLU A 674 -13.61 5.42 28.68
CA GLU A 674 -13.75 4.00 28.34
C GLU A 674 -15.12 3.73 27.72
N TYR A 675 -16.17 4.35 28.26
CA TYR A 675 -17.50 4.30 27.65
C TYR A 675 -17.49 4.78 26.19
N LEU A 676 -16.92 5.96 25.92
CA LEU A 676 -16.88 6.53 24.57
C LEU A 676 -16.01 5.70 23.62
N LEU A 677 -14.83 5.26 24.06
CA LEU A 677 -13.95 4.43 23.24
C LEU A 677 -14.57 3.05 22.95
N SER A 678 -15.28 2.47 23.92
CA SER A 678 -16.00 1.20 23.74
C SER A 678 -17.14 1.29 22.73
N ALA A 679 -17.87 2.42 22.71
CA ALA A 679 -18.87 2.74 21.70
C ALA A 679 -18.24 3.07 20.32
N GLY A 680 -16.91 3.16 20.23
CA GLY A 680 -16.20 3.41 18.97
C GLY A 680 -16.06 4.89 18.60
N LEU A 681 -16.22 5.82 19.56
CA LEU A 681 -16.00 7.25 19.35
C LEU A 681 -14.51 7.62 19.52
N SER A 682 -14.10 8.74 18.93
CA SER A 682 -12.71 9.24 19.01
C SER A 682 -12.61 10.76 19.01
N GLY A 683 -11.41 11.33 19.14
CA GLY A 683 -11.18 12.78 19.12
C GLY A 683 -11.35 13.42 17.74
N VAL A 684 -11.83 14.66 17.69
CA VAL A 684 -12.08 15.46 16.47
C VAL A 684 -10.90 16.38 16.10
N SER A 685 -9.79 16.34 16.82
CA SER A 685 -8.59 17.07 16.41
C SER A 685 -8.13 16.69 15.00
N ARG A 686 -7.56 17.65 14.25
CA ARG A 686 -7.03 17.44 12.88
C ARG A 686 -6.14 16.20 12.78
N LYS A 687 -5.27 16.04 13.76
CA LYS A 687 -4.33 14.91 13.89
C LYS A 687 -5.05 13.57 14.03
N SER A 688 -6.12 13.52 14.83
CA SER A 688 -6.95 12.32 14.99
C SER A 688 -7.68 11.98 13.69
N CYS A 689 -8.31 12.97 13.05
CA CYS A 689 -9.03 12.80 11.78
C CYS A 689 -8.14 12.19 10.69
N ILE A 690 -6.96 12.79 10.47
CA ILE A 690 -5.99 12.30 9.48
C ILE A 690 -5.58 10.86 9.81
N ARG A 691 -5.28 10.54 11.07
CA ARG A 691 -4.84 9.20 11.45
C ARG A 691 -5.93 8.14 11.26
N HIS A 692 -7.19 8.44 11.57
CA HIS A 692 -8.30 7.52 11.29
C HIS A 692 -8.51 7.29 9.80
N LEU A 693 -8.30 8.31 8.97
CA LEU A 693 -8.40 8.21 7.51
C LEU A 693 -7.13 7.66 6.83
N THR A 694 -6.03 7.48 7.54
CA THR A 694 -4.74 7.06 6.95
C THR A 694 -4.11 5.83 7.62
N ARG A 695 -4.80 5.22 8.59
CA ARG A 695 -4.34 4.02 9.31
C ARG A 695 -5.46 2.99 9.46
N GLY A 696 -5.07 1.71 9.43
CA GLY A 696 -6.03 0.61 9.45
C GLY A 696 -6.82 0.56 8.14
N GLY A 697 -8.05 0.05 8.18
CA GLY A 697 -8.78 -0.23 6.94
C GLY A 697 -8.24 -1.48 6.23
N HIS A 698 -8.87 -1.85 5.13
CA HIS A 698 -8.57 -3.10 4.40
C HIS A 698 -7.15 -3.16 3.86
N ASP A 699 -6.52 -1.99 3.65
CA ASP A 699 -5.17 -1.84 3.13
C ASP A 699 -4.13 -1.42 4.18
N GLY A 700 -4.54 -1.31 5.45
CA GLY A 700 -3.72 -0.76 6.54
C GLY A 700 -3.43 0.75 6.42
N ARG A 701 -3.91 1.43 5.37
CA ARG A 701 -3.63 2.84 5.03
C ARG A 701 -4.90 3.70 4.89
N GLY A 702 -6.06 3.18 5.32
CA GLY A 702 -7.30 3.94 5.49
C GLY A 702 -8.45 3.55 4.56
N MET A 703 -8.29 2.63 3.61
CA MET A 703 -9.42 2.21 2.75
C MET A 703 -10.51 1.54 3.57
N GLY A 704 -11.76 1.91 3.31
CA GLY A 704 -12.91 1.47 4.11
C GLY A 704 -12.99 2.16 5.47
N ARG A 705 -12.16 3.19 5.74
CA ARG A 705 -12.32 4.04 6.94
C ARG A 705 -13.22 5.22 6.63
N ALA A 706 -14.09 5.51 7.57
CA ALA A 706 -14.85 6.76 7.56
C ALA A 706 -14.82 7.43 8.93
N ILE A 707 -14.95 8.75 8.92
CA ILE A 707 -15.16 9.55 10.14
C ILE A 707 -16.46 10.33 10.00
N THR A 708 -17.18 10.50 11.11
CA THR A 708 -18.35 11.38 11.18
C THR A 708 -18.03 12.59 12.04
N ILE A 709 -18.29 13.78 11.50
CA ILE A 709 -18.05 15.06 12.18
C ILE A 709 -19.38 15.82 12.24
N THR A 710 -19.77 16.23 13.44
CA THR A 710 -20.86 17.19 13.65
C THR A 710 -20.33 18.60 13.40
N VAL A 711 -20.46 19.08 12.16
CA VAL A 711 -19.64 20.19 11.63
C VAL A 711 -19.92 21.52 12.34
N GLY A 712 -21.18 21.80 12.67
CA GLY A 712 -21.56 23.04 13.37
C GLY A 712 -21.03 23.11 14.81
N GLY A 713 -20.92 21.95 15.46
CA GLY A 713 -20.35 21.80 16.81
C GLY A 713 -21.08 22.63 17.86
N SER A 714 -20.33 23.20 18.81
CA SER A 714 -20.90 23.98 19.92
C SER A 714 -21.64 25.26 19.50
N ARG A 715 -21.39 25.80 18.29
CA ARG A 715 -22.14 26.96 17.79
C ARG A 715 -23.57 26.56 17.41
N GLU A 716 -23.71 25.46 16.68
CA GLU A 716 -24.98 24.90 16.26
C GLU A 716 -25.79 24.38 17.46
N TYR A 717 -25.12 23.75 18.43
CA TYR A 717 -25.69 23.44 19.75
C TYR A 717 -26.31 24.67 20.44
N ASN A 718 -25.63 25.82 20.38
CA ASN A 718 -26.07 27.02 21.07
C ASN A 718 -27.20 27.78 20.37
N VAL A 719 -27.63 27.37 19.17
CA VAL A 719 -28.79 27.93 18.46
C VAL A 719 -29.93 26.92 18.33
N ALA A 720 -29.65 25.63 18.48
CA ALA A 720 -30.62 24.54 18.42
C ALA A 720 -31.86 24.79 19.30
N ARG A 721 -33.04 24.79 18.66
CA ARG A 721 -34.35 24.96 19.30
C ARG A 721 -35.41 24.19 18.49
N PRO A 722 -36.48 23.71 19.13
CA PRO A 722 -37.60 23.09 18.42
C PRO A 722 -38.17 24.02 17.34
N GLY A 723 -38.62 23.45 16.23
CA GLY A 723 -39.21 24.18 15.11
C GLY A 723 -38.19 24.93 14.23
N THR A 724 -36.88 24.67 14.34
CA THR A 724 -35.87 25.28 13.46
C THR A 724 -34.87 24.28 12.88
N MET A 725 -34.33 24.61 11.71
CA MET A 725 -33.24 23.87 11.05
C MET A 725 -32.10 24.85 10.73
N GLU A 726 -31.51 25.39 11.80
CA GLU A 726 -30.38 26.32 11.72
C GLU A 726 -29.07 25.56 11.72
N VAL A 727 -28.26 25.76 10.67
CA VAL A 727 -27.02 25.02 10.44
C VAL A 727 -25.82 25.96 10.36
N VAL A 728 -24.77 25.68 11.13
CA VAL A 728 -23.52 26.46 11.16
C VAL A 728 -22.48 25.82 10.24
N ILE A 729 -22.51 26.16 8.95
CA ILE A 729 -21.60 25.57 7.95
C ILE A 729 -20.75 26.60 7.18
N LYS A 730 -21.22 27.85 7.03
CA LYS A 730 -20.59 28.88 6.18
C LYS A 730 -19.12 29.13 6.48
N ILE A 731 -18.75 29.12 7.77
CA ILE A 731 -17.37 29.36 8.23
C ILE A 731 -16.56 28.08 8.49
N ARG A 732 -17.16 26.89 8.32
CA ARG A 732 -16.59 25.61 8.77
C ARG A 732 -15.92 24.84 7.62
N LYS A 733 -14.76 25.31 7.14
CA LYS A 733 -14.01 24.64 6.05
C LYS A 733 -13.03 23.55 6.51
N GLY A 734 -12.83 23.39 7.82
CA GLY A 734 -11.78 22.52 8.38
C GLY A 734 -11.89 21.04 7.96
N PHE A 735 -13.11 20.51 7.86
CA PHE A 735 -13.32 19.12 7.44
C PHE A 735 -13.09 18.91 5.93
N ILE A 736 -13.40 19.92 5.10
CA ILE A 736 -13.07 19.93 3.66
C ILE A 736 -11.55 19.90 3.47
N ARG A 737 -10.81 20.69 4.26
CA ARG A 737 -9.33 20.66 4.23
C ARG A 737 -8.77 19.28 4.57
N ILE A 738 -9.35 18.60 5.56
CA ILE A 738 -8.96 17.22 5.91
C ILE A 738 -9.30 16.25 4.77
N ALA A 739 -10.48 16.38 4.15
CA ALA A 739 -10.88 15.57 3.00
C ALA A 739 -9.89 15.71 1.85
N VAL A 740 -9.51 16.94 1.50
CA VAL A 740 -8.52 17.24 0.44
C VAL A 740 -7.14 16.68 0.78
N GLU A 741 -6.65 16.85 2.02
CA GLU A 741 -5.35 16.33 2.44
C GLU A 741 -5.28 14.79 2.43
N THR A 742 -6.39 14.15 2.79
CA THR A 742 -6.45 12.68 2.95
C THR A 742 -6.96 11.97 1.69
N GLY A 743 -7.62 12.67 0.77
CA GLY A 743 -8.34 12.08 -0.37
C GLY A 743 -9.58 11.29 0.06
N ALA A 744 -10.33 11.82 1.03
CA ALA A 744 -11.58 11.22 1.49
C ALA A 744 -12.76 11.94 0.86
N ASP A 745 -13.72 11.20 0.31
CA ASP A 745 -14.93 11.75 -0.28
C ASP A 745 -15.82 12.33 0.85
N ILE A 746 -16.46 13.46 0.58
CA ILE A 746 -17.28 14.16 1.58
C ILE A 746 -18.73 13.73 1.39
N VAL A 747 -19.41 13.36 2.47
CA VAL A 747 -20.80 12.88 2.42
C VAL A 747 -21.67 13.75 3.32
N PRO A 748 -22.61 14.55 2.78
CA PRO A 748 -23.54 15.34 3.57
C PRO A 748 -24.57 14.44 4.27
N VAL A 749 -24.90 14.75 5.51
CA VAL A 749 -25.87 14.00 6.32
C VAL A 749 -26.83 14.97 7.00
N VAL A 750 -28.13 14.73 6.84
CA VAL A 750 -29.21 15.51 7.43
C VAL A 750 -30.00 14.64 8.42
N ALA A 751 -30.20 15.12 9.64
CA ALA A 751 -30.99 14.45 10.66
C ALA A 751 -32.28 15.23 10.96
N PHE A 752 -33.40 14.67 10.50
CA PHE A 752 -34.74 15.20 10.75
C PHE A 752 -35.19 14.80 12.15
N GLY A 753 -35.64 15.78 12.94
CA GLY A 753 -36.14 15.61 14.32
C GLY A 753 -35.12 15.84 15.44
N GLU A 754 -33.84 16.08 15.11
CA GLU A 754 -32.77 16.24 16.11
C GLU A 754 -32.98 17.45 17.03
N ASN A 755 -33.48 18.57 16.50
CA ASN A 755 -33.76 19.79 17.27
C ASN A 755 -35.05 19.69 18.12
N GLU A 756 -35.90 18.69 17.88
CA GLU A 756 -37.19 18.50 18.58
C GLU A 756 -37.04 17.72 19.90
N LEU A 757 -35.82 17.30 20.25
CA LEU A 757 -35.58 16.41 21.38
C LEU A 757 -35.59 17.10 22.73
N PHE A 758 -35.35 18.41 22.77
CA PHE A 758 -35.27 19.20 24.00
C PHE A 758 -35.79 20.62 23.77
N ASP A 759 -36.46 21.17 24.77
CA ASP A 759 -36.80 22.60 24.84
C ASP A 759 -35.65 23.38 25.46
N ARG A 760 -35.43 24.61 24.99
CA ARG A 760 -34.47 25.50 25.62
C ARG A 760 -35.06 26.18 26.85
N VAL A 761 -34.24 26.28 27.89
CA VAL A 761 -34.53 27.10 29.06
C VAL A 761 -33.95 28.48 28.83
N ASP A 762 -34.78 29.51 28.88
CA ASP A 762 -34.31 30.89 28.91
C ASP A 762 -33.79 31.24 30.31
N VAL A 763 -32.46 31.28 30.42
CA VAL A 763 -31.75 31.58 31.67
C VAL A 763 -31.50 33.10 31.85
N THR A 764 -31.77 33.91 30.82
CA THR A 764 -31.55 35.36 30.85
C THR A 764 -32.67 36.14 31.51
N SER A 765 -33.87 35.56 31.60
CA SER A 765 -35.06 36.19 32.19
C SER A 765 -35.12 36.18 33.72
N LYS A 766 -34.23 35.45 34.42
CA LYS A 766 -34.24 35.31 35.90
C LYS A 766 -32.86 35.56 36.52
N SER A 767 -32.76 36.57 37.38
CA SER A 767 -31.51 37.06 38.00
C SER A 767 -30.66 35.95 38.65
N VAL A 768 -31.26 35.08 39.47
CA VAL A 768 -30.54 34.00 40.18
C VAL A 768 -30.03 32.91 39.22
N LEU A 769 -30.85 32.49 38.25
CA LEU A 769 -30.46 31.49 37.26
C LEU A 769 -29.33 32.00 36.36
N SER A 770 -29.33 33.30 36.03
CA SER A 770 -28.27 33.93 35.25
C SER A 770 -26.90 33.86 35.92
N ILE A 771 -26.84 33.99 37.25
CA ILE A 771 -25.58 33.88 38.03
C ILE A 771 -25.07 32.43 38.01
N THR A 772 -25.98 31.46 38.22
CA THR A 772 -25.61 30.03 38.19
C THR A 772 -25.15 29.59 36.80
N ALA A 773 -25.78 30.07 35.74
CA ALA A 773 -25.36 29.81 34.37
C ALA A 773 -23.99 30.40 34.08
N ARG A 774 -23.72 31.65 34.48
CA ARG A 774 -22.40 32.29 34.29
C ARG A 774 -21.29 31.57 35.04
N ALA A 775 -21.55 31.09 36.27
CA ALA A 775 -20.60 30.27 37.03
C ALA A 775 -20.33 28.93 36.34
N TRP A 776 -21.37 28.30 35.79
CA TRP A 776 -21.25 27.04 35.05
C TRP A 776 -20.51 27.21 33.72
N GLU A 777 -20.81 28.25 32.95
CA GLU A 777 -20.11 28.58 31.70
C GLU A 777 -18.63 28.89 31.95
N TRP A 778 -18.30 29.54 33.07
CA TRP A 778 -16.92 29.75 33.50
C TRP A 778 -16.20 28.44 33.81
N PHE A 779 -16.85 27.52 34.53
CA PHE A 779 -16.28 26.20 34.85
C PHE A 779 -16.08 25.31 33.61
N VAL A 780 -17.06 25.30 32.71
CA VAL A 780 -17.08 24.42 31.51
C VAL A 780 -16.34 25.07 30.32
N GLY A 781 -16.01 26.36 30.40
CA GLY A 781 -15.18 27.09 29.44
C GLY A 781 -15.85 27.37 28.09
N HIS A 782 -17.18 27.32 28.00
CA HIS A 782 -17.97 27.72 26.84
C HIS A 782 -19.43 28.00 27.21
N LYS A 783 -20.16 28.73 26.36
CA LYS A 783 -21.60 28.98 26.55
C LYS A 783 -22.41 27.69 26.52
N VAL A 784 -23.35 27.56 27.46
CA VAL A 784 -24.16 26.34 27.65
C VAL A 784 -25.63 26.65 27.40
N ALA A 785 -26.22 26.01 26.38
CA ALA A 785 -27.66 26.01 26.17
C ALA A 785 -28.37 25.08 27.18
N PHE A 786 -28.82 25.64 28.30
CA PHE A 786 -29.66 24.88 29.24
C PHE A 786 -30.94 24.42 28.54
N SER A 787 -31.24 23.13 28.68
CA SER A 787 -32.35 22.50 27.97
C SER A 787 -33.06 21.49 28.88
N ILE A 788 -34.36 21.30 28.67
CA ILE A 788 -35.21 20.34 29.38
C ILE A 788 -35.98 19.48 28.36
N GLY A 789 -36.51 18.35 28.81
CA GLY A 789 -37.42 17.56 28.00
C GLY A 789 -38.51 16.93 28.87
N ARG A 790 -38.70 15.61 28.73
CA ARG A 790 -39.73 14.88 29.50
C ARG A 790 -39.53 15.09 30.99
N PHE A 791 -40.65 15.24 31.71
CA PHE A 791 -40.68 15.43 33.16
C PHE A 791 -39.90 16.66 33.66
N ASN A 792 -39.65 17.67 32.80
CA ASN A 792 -38.85 18.86 33.12
C ASN A 792 -37.42 18.57 33.58
N ILE A 793 -36.88 17.40 33.24
CA ILE A 793 -35.49 17.02 33.47
C ILE A 793 -34.75 16.89 32.13
N PHE A 794 -33.44 16.65 32.17
CA PHE A 794 -32.65 16.37 30.96
C PHE A 794 -32.90 14.94 30.43
N CYS A 795 -34.16 14.66 30.12
CA CYS A 795 -34.66 13.44 29.49
C CYS A 795 -35.26 13.82 28.13
N PRO A 796 -34.76 13.29 27.01
CA PRO A 796 -35.18 13.71 25.68
C PRO A 796 -36.66 13.39 25.40
N TYR A 797 -37.32 14.22 24.60
CA TYR A 797 -38.65 13.89 24.07
C TYR A 797 -38.61 12.67 23.17
N ARG A 798 -39.75 11.95 23.15
CA ARG A 798 -39.93 10.77 22.31
C ARG A 798 -40.37 11.19 20.91
N LYS A 799 -39.41 11.62 20.09
CA LYS A 799 -39.64 12.07 18.71
C LYS A 799 -38.90 11.18 17.72
N PRO A 800 -39.45 10.94 16.51
CA PRO A 800 -38.77 10.23 15.44
C PRO A 800 -37.46 10.93 15.02
N LEU A 801 -36.39 10.16 14.83
CA LEU A 801 -35.13 10.61 14.27
C LEU A 801 -34.87 9.90 12.94
N ASN A 802 -34.94 10.66 11.84
CA ASN A 802 -34.64 10.13 10.50
C ASN A 802 -33.32 10.75 10.02
N VAL A 803 -32.28 9.93 9.94
CA VAL A 803 -30.94 10.34 9.51
C VAL A 803 -30.73 9.92 8.07
N VAL A 804 -30.49 10.89 7.19
CA VAL A 804 -30.34 10.69 5.74
C VAL A 804 -28.90 10.96 5.33
N VAL A 805 -28.25 9.93 4.79
CA VAL A 805 -26.92 10.02 4.18
C VAL A 805 -27.07 10.34 2.70
N GLY A 806 -26.45 11.44 2.27
CA GLY A 806 -26.48 11.92 0.90
C GLY A 806 -25.53 11.22 -0.05
N ASN A 807 -25.44 11.79 -1.25
CA ASN A 807 -24.49 11.35 -2.27
C ASN A 807 -23.06 11.79 -1.91
N PRO A 808 -22.05 10.95 -2.18
CA PRO A 808 -20.66 11.33 -1.95
C PRO A 808 -20.23 12.42 -2.95
N ILE A 809 -19.51 13.42 -2.45
CA ILE A 809 -18.80 14.43 -3.24
C ILE A 809 -17.37 13.95 -3.42
N PRO A 810 -16.95 13.58 -4.65
CA PRO A 810 -15.60 13.08 -4.91
C PRO A 810 -14.52 14.11 -4.60
N VAL A 811 -13.43 13.66 -3.97
CA VAL A 811 -12.31 14.56 -3.63
C VAL A 811 -10.99 14.05 -4.18
N THR A 812 -10.37 14.83 -5.06
CA THR A 812 -8.97 14.65 -5.46
C THR A 812 -8.01 15.04 -4.33
N GLN A 813 -7.11 14.13 -3.97
CA GLN A 813 -6.16 14.35 -2.88
C GLN A 813 -5.10 15.41 -3.22
N GLN A 814 -4.96 16.46 -2.40
CA GLN A 814 -3.88 17.44 -2.45
C GLN A 814 -3.13 17.43 -1.11
N ARG A 815 -1.98 16.72 -1.07
CA ARG A 815 -1.21 16.51 0.16
C ARG A 815 -0.32 17.69 0.52
N TRP A 816 0.10 18.47 -0.47
CA TRP A 816 1.06 19.57 -0.34
C TRP A 816 0.40 20.81 -0.92
N ASP A 817 0.23 21.82 -0.07
CA ASP A 817 -0.40 23.11 -0.41
C ASP A 817 -1.82 22.99 -1.00
N PRO A 818 -2.85 22.74 -0.15
CA PRO A 818 -4.23 22.63 -0.62
C PRO A 818 -4.70 23.92 -1.29
N ASP A 819 -5.22 23.82 -2.51
CA ASP A 819 -5.78 24.98 -3.20
C ASP A 819 -7.05 25.45 -2.50
N GLU A 820 -7.02 26.65 -1.94
CA GLU A 820 -8.18 27.25 -1.27
C GLU A 820 -9.36 27.46 -2.23
N LYS A 821 -9.13 27.68 -3.53
CA LYS A 821 -10.24 27.77 -4.51
C LYS A 821 -10.96 26.44 -4.64
N TYR A 822 -10.21 25.34 -4.70
CA TYR A 822 -10.79 24.00 -4.75
C TYR A 822 -11.52 23.63 -3.45
N ILE A 823 -10.97 24.00 -2.29
CA ILE A 823 -11.65 23.85 -0.99
C ILE A 823 -12.97 24.62 -0.98
N ASP A 824 -12.99 25.84 -1.51
CA ASP A 824 -14.18 26.69 -1.55
C ASP A 824 -15.24 26.14 -2.50
N GLN A 825 -14.83 25.61 -3.66
CA GLN A 825 -15.72 24.91 -4.58
C GLN A 825 -16.37 23.68 -3.93
N LEU A 826 -15.58 22.83 -3.28
CA LEU A 826 -16.09 21.65 -2.56
C LEU A 826 -17.03 22.05 -1.40
N HIS A 827 -16.69 23.10 -0.67
CA HIS A 827 -17.51 23.61 0.43
C HIS A 827 -18.86 24.15 -0.07
N GLN A 828 -18.88 24.88 -1.17
CA GLN A 828 -20.12 25.34 -1.82
C GLN A 828 -20.95 24.16 -2.34
N GLN A 829 -20.31 23.17 -2.96
CA GLN A 829 -21.00 21.95 -3.40
C GLN A 829 -21.62 21.19 -2.23
N TYR A 830 -20.89 21.08 -1.11
CA TYR A 830 -21.39 20.47 0.12
C TYR A 830 -22.63 21.18 0.66
N MET A 831 -22.63 22.52 0.70
CA MET A 831 -23.80 23.29 1.16
C MET A 831 -25.02 23.09 0.24
N ARG A 832 -24.82 23.10 -1.09
CA ARG A 832 -25.90 22.83 -2.05
C ARG A 832 -26.49 21.45 -1.90
N GLU A 833 -25.65 20.42 -1.71
CA GLU A 833 -26.13 19.06 -1.49
C GLU A 833 -26.88 18.91 -0.16
N LEU A 834 -26.45 19.62 0.88
CA LEU A 834 -27.11 19.62 2.19
C LEU A 834 -28.52 20.23 2.11
N GLU A 835 -28.65 21.38 1.44
CA GLU A 835 -29.94 22.04 1.19
C GLU A 835 -30.85 21.18 0.29
N ARG A 836 -30.28 20.59 -0.77
CA ARG A 836 -31.01 19.65 -1.64
C ARG A 836 -31.56 18.46 -0.85
N LEU A 837 -30.79 17.87 0.05
CA LEU A 837 -31.26 16.77 0.89
C LEU A 837 -32.41 17.18 1.81
N TRP A 838 -32.32 18.37 2.42
CA TRP A 838 -33.39 18.90 3.24
C TRP A 838 -34.69 19.07 2.44
N ASP A 839 -34.64 19.81 1.33
CA ASP A 839 -35.82 20.11 0.53
C ASP A 839 -36.46 18.86 -0.09
N SER A 840 -35.64 17.88 -0.43
CA SER A 840 -36.11 16.62 -1.02
C SER A 840 -36.90 15.75 -0.05
N TRP A 841 -36.66 15.88 1.26
CA TRP A 841 -37.13 14.89 2.25
C TRP A 841 -37.93 15.46 3.43
N LYS A 842 -37.93 16.79 3.65
CA LYS A 842 -38.67 17.45 4.75
C LYS A 842 -40.17 17.09 4.78
N ASP A 843 -40.81 17.07 3.61
CA ASP A 843 -42.24 16.72 3.50
C ASP A 843 -42.51 15.26 3.83
N THR A 844 -41.60 14.36 3.42
CA THR A 844 -41.73 12.91 3.62
C THR A 844 -41.61 12.54 5.11
N PHE A 845 -40.77 13.25 5.86
CA PHE A 845 -40.54 12.98 7.28
C PHE A 845 -41.41 13.82 8.21
N GLY A 846 -42.43 14.52 7.68
CA GLY A 846 -43.44 15.22 8.48
C GLY A 846 -42.90 16.43 9.23
N THR A 847 -41.88 17.10 8.67
CA THR A 847 -41.40 18.38 9.21
C THR A 847 -42.49 19.45 9.07
N ASP A 848 -42.65 20.32 10.08
CA ASP A 848 -43.59 21.43 10.02
C ASP A 848 -43.22 22.37 8.85
N LYS A 849 -44.22 22.77 8.06
CA LYS A 849 -44.07 23.63 6.87
C LYS A 849 -43.43 24.99 7.19
N LEU A 850 -43.51 25.43 8.45
CA LEU A 850 -42.92 26.69 8.90
C LEU A 850 -41.40 26.59 9.13
N VAL A 851 -40.84 25.38 9.25
CA VAL A 851 -39.41 25.16 9.49
C VAL A 851 -38.64 25.38 8.20
N LYS A 852 -37.78 26.41 8.19
CA LYS A 852 -36.87 26.70 7.08
C LYS A 852 -35.47 26.19 7.39
N PHE A 853 -34.77 25.75 6.34
CA PHE A 853 -33.35 25.47 6.41
C PHE A 853 -32.60 26.79 6.32
N GLU A 854 -31.87 27.13 7.37
CA GLU A 854 -31.17 28.41 7.48
C GLU A 854 -29.70 28.20 7.79
N VAL A 855 -28.83 28.74 6.94
CA VAL A 855 -27.39 28.75 7.21
C VAL A 855 -27.07 29.96 8.06
N VAL A 856 -26.69 29.72 9.32
CA VAL A 856 -26.38 30.76 10.31
C VAL A 856 -24.88 30.83 10.61
N GLU A 857 -24.41 31.97 11.12
CA GLU A 857 -22.96 32.26 11.33
C GLU A 857 -22.41 31.85 12.70
#